data_AF-A0A383WBF5-F1
#
_entry.id   AF-A0A383WBF5-F1
#
_cell.length_a   1.000
_cell.length_b   1.000
_cell.length_c   1.000
_cell.angle_alpha   90.00
_cell.angle_beta   90.00
_cell.angle_gamma   90.00
#
_symmetry.space_group_name_H-M   'P 1'
#
loop_
_entity.id
_entity.type
_entity.pdbx_description
1 polymer ?
#
loop_
_entity_poly.entity_id
_entity_poly.type
_entity_poly.pdbx_seq_one_letter_code
_entity_poly.pdbx_strand_id
1 'polypeptide(L)'
;MAAAVAAAAAPADGTAEWPGLLFTDSFTAKIKAAKVLAVGAGGIGCELLKTLVLTGFENIEVIDLDTIETSNLNRQFLFRRSHVGQSKAQVAANIVKGFAPSANIKAYQANIMEPRFGLDFFSSFDLVLNGLDNMAARRHVNRLAMAAKVPLVESGTAGYVGQVSVHLKDVTECYECHPRGSGAPKSYPICTLRNTPDKPIHCIVWAKELLFPRLFGKVDVSDLDSPAAAAVEPAANGDAGAAAADGSTPATTAAAAADGDSAAAASDAEAKAAADAAERASFFKLQEGEAALAYAQRVFERLYCSDIKEVLIMEELWKTRTPPSPLILKELLPDAAAAAAAVQAAADSSTGSASKALGLPDQEVWSVADSARVFLVSVVKFLQQRQAELGEAVFDKDDDLAVDFVAAAANLREACYGIPQQKRFDAKGMAGNIIHAIATTNAIVGGLIVVEALKLLAGMPEKCTTSFLRIEPSLVGSRRSGRVACLVHGEAPGAPNPGCMVCSKAAMHLTANTETMTLQQLVDKVLKQRLAVNQPYLYTAGGVSYEEGEGLEDDEIADNQARLPKALAALPGGGIVHGTVVYVQDQGQALSFEMHVSHQAEFDPEQHPDGFILSGKAPEAQQQEPAAAAAAAAAAAAAAATTEAAAGKKRSRDEPSEQQQQQDGGQAADEQPAQDQQQAKRQKQDDVAADGAADAAVDAAAGTQDDPVEVIDSDEDDCIVVD
;
A
#
# COMPACT_ATOMS: atom_id res chain seq x y z
N MET A 1 -30.57 1.35 4.53
CA MET A 1 -31.43 1.93 3.49
C MET A 1 -32.03 3.30 3.84
N ALA A 2 -32.67 3.53 5.00
CA ALA A 2 -33.39 4.79 5.27
C ALA A 2 -32.80 5.70 6.38
N ALA A 3 -31.48 5.72 6.57
CA ALA A 3 -30.80 6.54 7.58
C ALA A 3 -29.67 7.40 6.98
N ALA A 4 -28.64 6.78 6.40
CA ALA A 4 -27.55 7.49 5.73
C ALA A 4 -28.02 8.36 4.53
N VAL A 5 -29.14 8.00 3.89
CA VAL A 5 -29.77 8.79 2.82
C VAL A 5 -30.74 9.86 3.37
N ALA A 6 -31.18 9.73 4.64
CA ALA A 6 -32.21 10.59 5.22
C ALA A 6 -31.70 12.00 5.64
N ALA A 7 -30.39 12.22 5.68
CA ALA A 7 -29.79 13.55 5.80
C ALA A 7 -29.79 14.35 4.47
N ALA A 8 -30.24 13.73 3.38
CA ALA A 8 -30.35 14.29 2.04
C ALA A 8 -31.80 14.26 1.53
N ALA A 9 -32.73 14.80 2.32
CA ALA A 9 -34.02 15.20 1.77
C ALA A 9 -33.79 16.27 0.69
N ALA A 10 -34.25 16.01 -0.53
CA ALA A 10 -34.22 17.00 -1.60
C ALA A 10 -34.99 18.27 -1.18
N PRO A 11 -34.59 19.47 -1.65
CA PRO A 11 -35.31 20.70 -1.36
C PRO A 11 -36.81 20.56 -1.69
N ALA A 12 -37.66 20.93 -0.73
CA ALA A 12 -39.11 20.85 -0.92
C ALA A 12 -39.64 21.93 -1.90
N ASP A 13 -38.80 22.92 -2.21
CA ASP A 13 -38.96 23.86 -3.29
C ASP A 13 -38.25 23.35 -4.56
N GLY A 14 -39.02 23.10 -5.63
CA GLY A 14 -38.51 22.58 -6.91
C GLY A 14 -37.77 23.63 -7.74
N THR A 15 -36.76 24.28 -7.17
CA THR A 15 -36.21 25.55 -7.68
C THR A 15 -34.71 25.56 -7.98
N ALA A 16 -34.00 24.44 -7.79
CA ALA A 16 -32.57 24.35 -8.13
C ALA A 16 -32.12 22.93 -8.52
N GLU A 17 -32.07 22.63 -9.82
CA GLU A 17 -31.24 21.53 -10.34
C GLU A 17 -29.75 21.86 -10.21
N TRP A 18 -28.88 20.85 -10.21
CA TRP A 18 -27.42 21.06 -10.33
C TRP A 18 -27.08 21.64 -11.72
N PRO A 19 -26.26 22.71 -11.83
CA PRO A 19 -25.44 23.34 -10.79
C PRO A 19 -26.08 24.58 -10.13
N GLY A 20 -27.35 24.91 -10.40
CA GLY A 20 -28.03 26.09 -9.88
C GLY A 20 -28.06 26.19 -8.34
N LEU A 21 -28.07 25.05 -7.65
CA LEU A 21 -28.06 24.99 -6.18
C LEU A 21 -26.85 25.69 -5.55
N LEU A 22 -25.70 25.74 -6.26
CA LEU A 22 -24.46 26.40 -5.83
C LEU A 22 -24.64 27.90 -5.52
N PHE A 23 -25.68 28.54 -6.06
CA PHE A 23 -25.93 29.97 -5.93
C PHE A 23 -27.04 30.31 -4.90
N THR A 24 -27.39 29.35 -4.04
CA THR A 24 -28.42 29.53 -3.01
C THR A 24 -27.82 29.76 -1.62
N ASP A 25 -28.43 30.66 -0.83
CA ASP A 25 -28.02 30.92 0.55
C ASP A 25 -28.15 29.66 1.43
N SER A 26 -29.19 28.86 1.20
CA SER A 26 -29.43 27.59 1.89
C SER A 26 -28.27 26.60 1.69
N PHE A 27 -27.81 26.42 0.45
CA PHE A 27 -26.68 25.55 0.17
C PHE A 27 -25.34 26.14 0.63
N THR A 28 -25.18 27.46 0.54
CA THR A 28 -24.03 28.18 1.12
C THR A 28 -23.91 27.94 2.63
N ALA A 29 -25.04 27.96 3.36
CA ALA A 29 -25.07 27.60 4.78
C ALA A 29 -24.71 26.11 5.01
N LYS A 30 -25.16 25.20 4.14
CA LYS A 30 -24.80 23.77 4.22
C LYS A 30 -23.31 23.53 4.00
N ILE A 31 -22.68 24.22 3.04
CA ILE A 31 -21.22 24.14 2.79
C ILE A 31 -20.42 24.60 4.02
N LYS A 32 -20.83 25.70 4.66
CA LYS A 32 -20.18 26.22 5.88
C LYS A 32 -20.31 25.27 7.07
N ALA A 33 -21.50 24.69 7.25
CA ALA A 33 -21.81 23.77 8.33
C ALA A 33 -21.12 22.41 8.18
N ALA A 34 -20.89 21.95 6.96
CA ALA A 34 -20.31 20.63 6.67
C ALA A 34 -18.90 20.47 7.29
N LYS A 35 -18.69 19.36 7.98
CA LYS A 35 -17.42 18.99 8.61
C LYS A 35 -16.66 18.01 7.71
N VAL A 36 -15.49 18.43 7.23
CA VAL A 36 -14.70 17.69 6.23
C VAL A 36 -13.40 17.15 6.83
N LEU A 37 -13.08 15.88 6.54
CA LEU A 37 -11.75 15.30 6.76
C LEU A 37 -10.94 15.33 5.46
N ALA A 38 -9.81 16.04 5.45
CA ALA A 38 -8.84 16.04 4.36
C ALA A 38 -7.62 15.18 4.73
N VAL A 39 -7.42 14.07 4.03
CA VAL A 39 -6.33 13.12 4.33
C VAL A 39 -5.17 13.33 3.35
N GLY A 40 -4.04 13.80 3.87
CA GLY A 40 -2.87 14.24 3.11
C GLY A 40 -2.86 15.76 2.85
N ALA A 41 -1.75 16.40 3.20
CA ALA A 41 -1.46 17.83 2.98
C ALA A 41 -0.37 18.04 1.90
N GLY A 42 -0.07 17.01 1.10
CA GLY A 42 0.86 17.03 -0.02
C GLY A 42 0.37 17.83 -1.24
N GLY A 43 0.70 17.36 -2.45
CA GLY A 43 0.43 18.08 -3.70
C GLY A 43 -1.05 18.40 -3.92
N ILE A 44 -1.88 17.36 -3.93
CA ILE A 44 -3.34 17.46 -4.01
C ILE A 44 -3.89 18.15 -2.75
N GLY A 45 -3.39 17.79 -1.55
CA GLY A 45 -3.85 18.33 -0.27
C GLY A 45 -3.74 19.86 -0.15
N CYS A 46 -2.64 20.46 -0.59
CA CYS A 46 -2.47 21.91 -0.65
C CYS A 46 -3.54 22.60 -1.50
N GLU A 47 -3.79 22.06 -2.70
CA GLU A 47 -4.78 22.60 -3.65
C GLU A 47 -6.22 22.36 -3.18
N LEU A 48 -6.48 21.21 -2.55
CA LEU A 48 -7.75 20.85 -1.94
C LEU A 48 -8.11 21.80 -0.79
N LEU A 49 -7.23 22.00 0.20
CA LEU A 49 -7.48 22.92 1.32
C LEU A 49 -7.81 24.34 0.84
N LYS A 50 -7.01 24.85 -0.12
CA LYS A 50 -7.23 26.15 -0.74
C LYS A 50 -8.58 26.22 -1.45
N THR A 51 -8.96 25.17 -2.17
CA THR A 51 -10.23 25.15 -2.91
C THR A 51 -11.42 25.07 -1.97
N LEU A 52 -11.38 24.21 -0.94
CA LEU A 52 -12.41 24.09 0.09
C LEU A 52 -12.74 25.45 0.75
N VAL A 53 -11.74 26.16 1.30
CA VAL A 53 -12.02 27.43 2.00
C VAL A 53 -12.48 28.54 1.06
N LEU A 54 -12.00 28.56 -0.20
CA LEU A 54 -12.45 29.54 -1.21
C LEU A 54 -13.86 29.21 -1.77
N THR A 55 -14.29 27.95 -1.68
CA THR A 55 -15.67 27.50 -1.91
C THR A 55 -16.57 27.78 -0.69
N GLY A 56 -16.01 28.14 0.47
CA GLY A 56 -16.75 28.53 1.67
C GLY A 56 -16.92 27.44 2.73
N PHE A 57 -16.18 26.33 2.64
CA PHE A 57 -16.12 25.34 3.72
C PHE A 57 -15.39 25.93 4.94
N GLU A 58 -16.03 25.88 6.11
CA GLU A 58 -15.50 26.49 7.33
C GLU A 58 -14.99 25.48 8.36
N ASN A 59 -15.46 24.22 8.35
CA ASN A 59 -15.06 23.21 9.33
C ASN A 59 -14.24 22.08 8.68
N ILE A 60 -12.92 22.13 8.85
CA ILE A 60 -11.99 21.21 8.18
C ILE A 60 -11.03 20.60 9.22
N GLU A 61 -10.88 19.28 9.21
CA GLU A 61 -9.77 18.62 9.88
C GLU A 61 -8.80 18.07 8.83
N VAL A 62 -7.50 18.34 8.97
CA VAL A 62 -6.45 17.87 8.05
C VAL A 62 -5.40 17.06 8.77
N ILE A 63 -4.98 15.95 8.15
CA ILE A 63 -3.98 15.03 8.68
C ILE A 63 -2.91 14.72 7.64
N ASP A 64 -1.65 14.77 8.06
CA ASP A 64 -0.47 14.38 7.27
C ASP A 64 0.64 13.99 8.25
N LEU A 65 1.39 12.92 7.98
CA LEU A 65 2.43 12.44 8.90
C LEU A 65 3.78 13.17 8.71
N ASP A 66 4.00 13.75 7.53
CA ASP A 66 5.32 14.21 7.09
C ASP A 66 5.68 15.63 7.57
N THR A 67 6.98 15.91 7.47
CA THR A 67 7.52 17.27 7.45
C THR A 67 7.73 17.77 6.01
N ILE A 68 7.87 19.09 5.84
CA ILE A 68 8.06 19.76 4.56
C ILE A 68 9.51 19.61 4.12
N GLU A 69 9.73 19.21 2.88
CA GLU A 69 11.07 19.14 2.27
C GLU A 69 11.30 20.22 1.21
N THR A 70 12.56 20.43 0.84
CA THR A 70 12.92 21.20 -0.37
C THR A 70 12.35 20.54 -1.64
N SER A 71 12.27 19.20 -1.68
CA SER A 71 11.72 18.42 -2.80
C SER A 71 10.24 18.73 -3.09
N ASN A 72 9.51 19.25 -2.09
CA ASN A 72 8.06 19.46 -2.13
C ASN A 72 7.69 20.80 -2.80
N LEU A 73 8.59 21.78 -2.75
CA LEU A 73 8.29 23.19 -3.01
C LEU A 73 7.91 23.52 -4.47
N ASN A 74 8.15 22.59 -5.40
CA ASN A 74 7.74 22.75 -6.81
C ASN A 74 6.23 22.53 -7.05
N ARG A 75 5.52 21.87 -6.13
CA ARG A 75 4.14 21.42 -6.34
C ARG A 75 3.22 21.50 -5.11
N GLN A 76 3.74 21.88 -3.96
CA GLN A 76 3.00 22.06 -2.70
C GLN A 76 2.99 23.55 -2.36
N PHE A 77 2.15 24.31 -3.09
CA PHE A 77 2.28 25.78 -3.23
C PHE A 77 2.06 26.58 -1.94
N LEU A 78 1.52 25.97 -0.88
CA LEU A 78 1.43 26.59 0.45
C LEU A 78 2.82 26.75 1.08
N PHE A 79 3.76 25.84 0.80
CA PHE A 79 5.03 25.75 1.51
C PHE A 79 6.11 26.66 0.94
N ARG A 80 7.09 27.01 1.77
CA ARG A 80 8.21 27.92 1.45
C ARG A 80 9.49 27.35 2.04
N ARG A 81 10.65 27.81 1.56
CA ARG A 81 11.96 27.36 2.07
C ARG A 81 12.15 27.60 3.57
N SER A 82 11.44 28.58 4.13
CA SER A 82 11.37 28.88 5.58
C SER A 82 10.61 27.83 6.41
N HIS A 83 9.86 26.92 5.77
CA HIS A 83 9.01 25.93 6.43
C HIS A 83 9.58 24.50 6.36
N VAL A 84 10.75 24.32 5.74
CA VAL A 84 11.41 23.01 5.64
C VAL A 84 11.71 22.46 7.03
N GLY A 85 11.42 21.17 7.25
CA GLY A 85 11.50 20.49 8.55
C GLY A 85 10.30 20.70 9.49
N GLN A 86 9.28 21.47 9.09
CA GLN A 86 8.04 21.65 9.86
C GLN A 86 6.92 20.74 9.32
N SER A 87 5.92 20.38 10.13
CA SER A 87 4.75 19.59 9.73
C SER A 87 4.03 20.18 8.50
N LYS A 88 3.74 19.33 7.49
CA LYS A 88 2.91 19.72 6.34
C LYS A 88 1.52 20.19 6.79
N ALA A 89 0.81 19.38 7.57
CA ALA A 89 -0.56 19.68 8.01
C ALA A 89 -0.65 20.98 8.83
N GLN A 90 0.24 21.18 9.82
CA GLN A 90 0.18 22.37 10.69
C GLN A 90 0.53 23.66 9.94
N VAL A 91 1.55 23.63 9.07
CA VAL A 91 1.92 24.80 8.25
C VAL A 91 0.83 25.10 7.22
N ALA A 92 0.25 24.08 6.58
CA ALA A 92 -0.85 24.27 5.64
C ALA A 92 -2.05 24.96 6.32
N ALA A 93 -2.51 24.43 7.47
CA ALA A 93 -3.60 25.02 8.23
C ALA A 93 -3.31 26.47 8.66
N ASN A 94 -2.08 26.77 9.09
CA ASN A 94 -1.68 28.12 9.49
C ASN A 94 -1.70 29.12 8.33
N ILE A 95 -1.21 28.71 7.16
CA ILE A 95 -1.16 29.57 5.97
C ILE A 95 -2.55 29.78 5.38
N VAL A 96 -3.40 28.74 5.36
CA VAL A 96 -4.78 28.84 4.89
C VAL A 96 -5.61 29.76 5.79
N LYS A 97 -5.48 29.66 7.13
CA LYS A 97 -6.08 30.62 8.07
C LYS A 97 -5.62 32.07 7.85
N GLY A 98 -4.42 32.27 7.29
CA GLY A 98 -3.90 33.60 6.94
C GLY A 98 -4.66 34.29 5.79
N PHE A 99 -5.29 33.54 4.88
CA PHE A 99 -6.09 34.09 3.78
C PHE A 99 -7.59 33.76 3.85
N ALA A 100 -8.01 32.79 4.67
CA ALA A 100 -9.39 32.48 4.99
C ALA A 100 -9.62 32.44 6.52
N PRO A 101 -9.70 33.60 7.21
CA PRO A 101 -9.74 33.64 8.68
C PRO A 101 -11.00 33.05 9.33
N SER A 102 -12.07 32.81 8.56
CA SER A 102 -13.28 32.10 9.04
C SER A 102 -13.11 30.57 9.07
N ALA A 103 -12.06 30.02 8.45
CA ALA A 103 -11.84 28.58 8.40
C ALA A 103 -11.32 28.02 9.73
N ASN A 104 -12.19 27.29 10.43
CA ASN A 104 -11.86 26.46 11.58
C ASN A 104 -11.12 25.19 11.12
N ILE A 105 -9.84 25.34 10.79
CA ILE A 105 -8.97 24.22 10.41
C ILE A 105 -8.27 23.64 11.65
N LYS A 106 -8.49 22.35 11.93
CA LYS A 106 -7.72 21.56 12.90
C LYS A 106 -6.67 20.74 12.14
N ALA A 107 -5.44 20.69 12.63
CA ALA A 107 -4.34 19.97 11.99
C ALA A 107 -3.80 18.87 12.89
N TYR A 108 -3.45 17.73 12.28
CA TYR A 108 -2.72 16.65 12.93
C TYR A 108 -1.42 16.37 12.15
N GLN A 109 -0.28 16.44 12.84
CA GLN A 109 0.91 15.71 12.39
C GLN A 109 0.78 14.28 12.93
N ALA A 110 0.31 13.36 12.09
CA ALA A 110 -0.06 12.01 12.51
C ALA A 110 -0.25 11.09 11.29
N ASN A 111 -0.06 9.78 11.50
CA ASN A 111 -0.48 8.77 10.54
C ASN A 111 -1.98 8.49 10.74
N ILE A 112 -2.77 8.53 9.65
CA ILE A 112 -4.20 8.21 9.67
C ILE A 112 -4.49 6.78 10.13
N MET A 113 -3.51 5.87 10.07
CA MET A 113 -3.61 4.49 10.51
C MET A 113 -3.41 4.29 12.03
N GLU A 114 -3.20 5.36 12.81
CA GLU A 114 -3.12 5.27 14.28
C GLU A 114 -4.50 4.96 14.90
N PRO A 115 -4.61 4.10 15.95
CA PRO A 115 -5.90 3.65 16.51
C PRO A 115 -6.87 4.76 16.91
N ARG A 116 -6.36 5.94 17.30
CA ARG A 116 -7.17 7.13 17.66
C ARG A 116 -8.02 7.70 16.52
N PHE A 117 -7.77 7.31 15.27
CA PHE A 117 -8.55 7.73 14.10
C PHE A 117 -9.51 6.64 13.59
N GLY A 118 -9.89 5.68 14.45
CA GLY A 118 -10.85 4.63 14.10
C GLY A 118 -12.29 5.09 13.81
N LEU A 119 -13.23 4.15 13.86
CA LEU A 119 -14.60 4.29 13.35
C LEU A 119 -15.36 5.53 13.86
N ASP A 120 -15.25 5.86 15.16
CA ASP A 120 -15.94 7.00 15.77
C ASP A 120 -15.40 8.35 15.29
N PHE A 121 -14.09 8.43 15.00
CA PHE A 121 -13.50 9.63 14.41
C PHE A 121 -14.05 9.86 13.01
N PHE A 122 -14.04 8.83 12.16
CA PHE A 122 -14.63 8.89 10.82
C PHE A 122 -16.11 9.24 10.82
N SER A 123 -16.89 8.63 11.73
CA SER A 123 -18.33 8.87 11.86
C SER A 123 -18.71 10.28 12.32
N SER A 124 -17.72 11.13 12.66
CA SER A 124 -17.94 12.53 13.02
C SER A 124 -17.94 13.51 11.84
N PHE A 125 -17.74 13.05 10.60
CA PHE A 125 -17.59 13.88 9.40
C PHE A 125 -18.73 13.69 8.39
N ASP A 126 -19.05 14.75 7.63
CA ASP A 126 -19.98 14.70 6.49
C ASP A 126 -19.30 14.17 5.22
N LEU A 127 -17.98 14.35 5.09
CA LEU A 127 -17.17 13.96 3.93
C LEU A 127 -15.74 13.58 4.34
N VAL A 128 -15.18 12.58 3.66
CA VAL A 128 -13.73 12.28 3.65
C VAL A 128 -13.18 12.52 2.25
N LEU A 129 -12.07 13.25 2.14
CA LEU A 129 -11.44 13.64 0.87
C LEU A 129 -9.96 13.25 0.88
N ASN A 130 -9.55 12.33 0.01
CA ASN A 130 -8.17 11.83 -0.04
C ASN A 130 -7.30 12.62 -1.03
N GLY A 131 -6.13 13.04 -0.54
CA GLY A 131 -4.97 13.51 -1.30
C GLY A 131 -3.71 12.67 -1.01
N LEU A 132 -3.90 11.40 -0.66
CA LEU A 132 -2.87 10.41 -0.31
C LEU A 132 -2.07 9.92 -1.54
N ASP A 133 -0.86 9.41 -1.31
CA ASP A 133 0.01 8.81 -2.33
C ASP A 133 0.21 7.29 -2.19
N ASN A 134 0.13 6.75 -0.97
CA ASN A 134 0.40 5.35 -0.67
C ASN A 134 -0.87 4.48 -0.61
N MET A 135 -0.75 3.20 -1.00
CA MET A 135 -1.90 2.28 -1.09
C MET A 135 -2.44 1.83 0.28
N ALA A 136 -1.59 1.69 1.29
CA ALA A 136 -1.98 1.20 2.61
C ALA A 136 -2.96 2.15 3.30
N ALA A 137 -2.63 3.44 3.37
CA ALA A 137 -3.51 4.45 3.95
C ALA A 137 -4.81 4.61 3.14
N ARG A 138 -4.77 4.53 1.80
CA ARG A 138 -5.98 4.56 0.95
C ARG A 138 -6.93 3.39 1.25
N ARG A 139 -6.41 2.15 1.38
CA ARG A 139 -7.21 0.98 1.76
C ARG A 139 -7.79 1.13 3.17
N HIS A 140 -6.98 1.57 4.14
CA HIS A 140 -7.42 1.83 5.51
C HIS A 140 -8.55 2.89 5.58
N VAL A 141 -8.37 4.04 4.92
CA VAL A 141 -9.38 5.10 4.83
C VAL A 141 -10.65 4.61 4.12
N ASN A 142 -10.52 3.85 3.03
CA ASN A 142 -11.65 3.23 2.35
C ASN A 142 -12.46 2.33 3.29
N ARG A 143 -11.79 1.44 4.04
CA ARG A 143 -12.45 0.51 4.97
C ARG A 143 -13.20 1.26 6.07
N LEU A 144 -12.58 2.27 6.69
CA LEU A 144 -13.22 3.08 7.74
C LEU A 144 -14.38 3.94 7.20
N ALA A 145 -14.24 4.58 6.02
CA ALA A 145 -15.34 5.31 5.40
C ALA A 145 -16.53 4.40 5.02
N MET A 146 -16.25 3.21 4.47
CA MET A 146 -17.25 2.18 4.14
C MET A 146 -17.88 1.52 5.39
N ALA A 147 -17.27 1.62 6.56
CA ALA A 147 -17.85 1.22 7.83
C ALA A 147 -18.71 2.34 8.44
N ALA A 148 -18.17 3.56 8.51
CA ALA A 148 -18.83 4.76 9.02
C ALA A 148 -20.03 5.22 8.18
N LYS A 149 -20.09 4.80 6.89
CA LYS A 149 -21.06 5.26 5.87
C LYS A 149 -20.92 6.75 5.52
N VAL A 150 -19.71 7.29 5.71
CA VAL A 150 -19.36 8.65 5.28
C VAL A 150 -18.88 8.60 3.82
N PRO A 151 -19.34 9.49 2.93
CA PRO A 151 -18.87 9.57 1.55
C PRO A 151 -17.36 9.81 1.49
N LEU A 152 -16.67 9.00 0.69
CA LEU A 152 -15.25 9.16 0.37
C LEU A 152 -15.09 9.65 -1.07
N VAL A 153 -14.39 10.77 -1.25
CA VAL A 153 -13.85 11.17 -2.56
C VAL A 153 -12.36 10.82 -2.59
N GLU A 154 -12.02 9.85 -3.43
CA GLU A 154 -10.64 9.42 -3.68
C GLU A 154 -10.07 10.12 -4.91
N SER A 155 -8.74 10.26 -4.99
CA SER A 155 -8.09 10.95 -6.10
C SER A 155 -6.74 10.36 -6.48
N GLY A 156 -6.10 10.88 -7.53
CA GLY A 156 -4.73 10.52 -7.88
C GLY A 156 -4.17 11.39 -9.01
N THR A 157 -2.84 11.40 -9.12
CA THR A 157 -2.09 12.17 -10.13
C THR A 157 -0.80 11.42 -10.49
N ALA A 158 -0.50 11.31 -11.78
CA ALA A 158 0.77 10.85 -12.29
C ALA A 158 1.17 11.70 -13.51
N GLY A 159 2.23 12.50 -13.38
CA GLY A 159 2.65 13.48 -14.37
C GLY A 159 1.51 14.43 -14.75
N TYR A 160 1.01 14.27 -15.96
CA TYR A 160 -0.09 15.05 -16.55
C TYR A 160 -1.47 14.37 -16.44
N VAL A 161 -1.54 13.09 -16.07
CA VAL A 161 -2.80 12.36 -15.88
C VAL A 161 -3.24 12.36 -14.41
N GLY A 162 -4.52 12.15 -14.16
CA GLY A 162 -5.06 12.02 -12.82
C GLY A 162 -6.51 11.60 -12.81
N GLN A 163 -7.04 11.30 -11.63
CA GLN A 163 -8.40 10.81 -11.44
C GLN A 163 -9.04 11.33 -10.15
N VAL A 164 -10.37 11.33 -10.13
CA VAL A 164 -11.20 11.51 -8.93
C VAL A 164 -12.34 10.50 -8.99
N SER A 165 -12.60 9.77 -7.90
CA SER A 165 -13.67 8.76 -7.82
C SER A 165 -14.48 8.90 -6.53
N VAL A 166 -15.78 8.60 -6.61
CA VAL A 166 -16.73 8.73 -5.49
C VAL A 166 -17.13 7.36 -4.97
N HIS A 167 -16.85 7.11 -3.70
CA HIS A 167 -17.09 5.85 -3.01
C HIS A 167 -18.17 6.04 -1.93
N LEU A 168 -19.33 5.43 -2.16
CA LEU A 168 -20.53 5.51 -1.34
C LEU A 168 -20.98 4.10 -0.97
N LYS A 169 -21.03 3.81 0.34
CA LYS A 169 -21.43 2.48 0.82
C LYS A 169 -22.82 2.11 0.33
N ASP A 170 -22.96 0.88 -0.16
CA ASP A 170 -24.20 0.29 -0.68
C ASP A 170 -24.77 0.99 -1.95
N VAL A 171 -24.02 1.93 -2.57
CA VAL A 171 -24.46 2.72 -3.74
C VAL A 171 -23.45 2.66 -4.90
N THR A 172 -22.16 2.86 -4.63
CA THR A 172 -21.09 2.78 -5.64
C THR A 172 -20.02 1.78 -5.23
N GLU A 173 -19.12 1.45 -6.16
CA GLU A 173 -17.91 0.70 -5.85
C GLU A 173 -17.10 1.39 -4.75
N CYS A 174 -16.48 0.61 -3.87
CA CYS A 174 -15.45 1.12 -2.97
C CYS A 174 -14.07 1.13 -3.66
N TYR A 175 -13.05 1.67 -3.00
CA TYR A 175 -11.69 1.70 -3.53
C TYR A 175 -11.17 0.29 -3.90
N GLU A 176 -11.67 -0.75 -3.23
CA GLU A 176 -11.18 -2.13 -3.29
C GLU A 176 -12.15 -3.09 -3.99
N CYS A 177 -13.13 -2.58 -4.75
CA CYS A 177 -13.98 -3.43 -5.60
C CYS A 177 -13.24 -4.06 -6.78
N HIS A 178 -12.18 -3.40 -7.25
CA HIS A 178 -11.36 -3.81 -8.39
C HIS A 178 -9.89 -3.82 -7.97
N PRO A 179 -9.05 -4.78 -8.43
CA PRO A 179 -7.61 -4.76 -8.20
C PRO A 179 -6.99 -3.51 -8.85
N ARG A 180 -6.83 -2.44 -8.08
CA ARG A 180 -6.20 -1.19 -8.56
C ARG A 180 -4.69 -1.38 -8.65
N GLY A 181 -4.28 -1.85 -9.83
CA GLY A 181 -2.91 -2.18 -10.17
C GLY A 181 -2.65 -3.68 -10.17
N SER A 182 -2.27 -4.19 -11.35
CA SER A 182 -1.21 -5.20 -11.49
C SER A 182 0.10 -4.75 -10.82
N GLY A 183 0.25 -3.43 -10.60
CA GLY A 183 1.26 -2.75 -9.78
C GLY A 183 1.26 -3.11 -8.29
N ALA A 184 1.43 -4.39 -7.97
CA ALA A 184 2.48 -4.72 -7.00
C ALA A 184 3.82 -4.14 -7.51
N PRO A 185 4.79 -3.77 -6.65
CA PRO A 185 6.12 -3.40 -7.13
C PRO A 185 6.63 -4.53 -8.05
N LYS A 186 7.00 -4.20 -9.31
CA LYS A 186 7.23 -5.19 -10.39
C LYS A 186 8.17 -6.29 -9.87
N SER A 187 7.61 -7.46 -9.59
CA SER A 187 8.31 -8.51 -8.84
C SER A 187 9.17 -9.32 -9.80
N TYR A 188 10.44 -8.96 -9.88
CA TYR A 188 11.40 -9.62 -10.75
C TYR A 188 11.83 -10.96 -10.14
N PRO A 189 11.83 -12.07 -10.91
CA PRO A 189 12.28 -13.36 -10.44
C PRO A 189 13.68 -13.28 -9.82
N ILE A 190 13.88 -13.95 -8.68
CA ILE A 190 15.14 -13.86 -7.92
C ILE A 190 16.36 -14.32 -8.75
N CYS A 191 16.16 -15.25 -9.69
CA CYS A 191 17.17 -15.67 -10.66
C CYS A 191 17.59 -14.56 -11.63
N THR A 192 16.64 -13.74 -12.11
CA THR A 192 16.91 -12.55 -12.93
C THR A 192 17.71 -11.52 -12.12
N LEU A 193 17.29 -11.24 -10.88
CA LEU A 193 18.00 -10.27 -10.01
C LEU A 193 19.41 -10.75 -9.63
N ARG A 194 19.60 -12.04 -9.34
CA ARG A 194 20.87 -12.63 -8.87
C ARG A 194 21.86 -12.95 -10.00
N ASN A 195 21.41 -13.55 -11.10
CA ASN A 195 22.28 -14.23 -12.06
C ASN A 195 22.26 -13.60 -13.47
N THR A 196 21.13 -13.04 -13.92
CA THR A 196 20.95 -12.65 -15.34
C THR A 196 20.22 -11.32 -15.57
N PRO A 197 20.57 -10.23 -14.86
CA PRO A 197 19.98 -8.91 -15.11
C PRO A 197 20.35 -8.39 -16.51
N ASP A 198 19.39 -7.73 -17.14
CA ASP A 198 19.41 -7.19 -18.51
C ASP A 198 18.93 -5.71 -18.59
N LYS A 199 18.39 -5.17 -17.49
CA LYS A 199 17.84 -3.80 -17.39
C LYS A 199 18.35 -3.08 -16.13
N PRO A 200 18.55 -1.75 -16.15
CA PRO A 200 19.01 -0.99 -14.98
C PRO A 200 18.15 -1.21 -13.72
N ILE A 201 16.83 -1.25 -13.88
CA ILE A 201 15.89 -1.50 -12.79
C ILE A 201 16.16 -2.84 -12.07
N HIS A 202 16.66 -3.88 -12.75
CA HIS A 202 17.03 -5.15 -12.12
C HIS A 202 18.28 -5.01 -11.24
N CYS A 203 19.24 -4.17 -11.63
CA CYS A 203 20.42 -3.84 -10.83
C CYS A 203 20.07 -2.94 -9.63
N ILE A 204 19.15 -2.00 -9.81
CA ILE A 204 18.66 -1.09 -8.77
C ILE A 204 17.81 -1.82 -7.73
N VAL A 205 16.89 -2.69 -8.15
CA VAL A 205 16.10 -3.54 -7.24
C VAL A 205 17.00 -4.51 -6.48
N TRP A 206 18.01 -5.11 -7.13
CA TRP A 206 19.02 -5.92 -6.44
C TRP A 206 19.79 -5.10 -5.38
N ALA A 207 20.21 -3.87 -5.70
CA ALA A 207 20.97 -3.02 -4.78
C ALA A 207 20.10 -2.57 -3.58
N LYS A 208 18.83 -2.24 -3.83
CA LYS A 208 17.89 -1.72 -2.84
C LYS A 208 17.24 -2.81 -1.97
N GLU A 209 16.68 -3.86 -2.57
CA GLU A 209 15.84 -4.82 -1.85
C GLU A 209 16.62 -6.05 -1.36
N LEU A 210 17.79 -6.35 -1.97
CA LEU A 210 18.59 -7.54 -1.63
C LEU A 210 19.92 -7.18 -0.94
N LEU A 211 20.67 -6.20 -1.47
CA LEU A 211 21.98 -5.85 -0.91
C LEU A 211 21.89 -4.91 0.30
N PHE A 212 21.12 -3.82 0.21
CA PHE A 212 21.03 -2.84 1.31
C PHE A 212 20.56 -3.47 2.65
N PRO A 213 19.51 -4.32 2.70
CA PRO A 213 19.11 -4.98 3.94
C PRO A 213 20.18 -5.97 4.43
N ARG A 214 20.86 -6.69 3.53
CA ARG A 214 21.93 -7.64 3.90
C ARG A 214 23.17 -6.98 4.52
N LEU A 215 23.44 -5.70 4.22
CA LEU A 215 24.55 -4.96 4.83
C LEU A 215 24.15 -4.12 6.05
N PHE A 216 22.93 -3.56 6.07
CA PHE A 216 22.54 -2.52 7.04
C PHE A 216 21.21 -2.76 7.76
N GLY A 217 20.31 -3.58 7.21
CA GLY A 217 18.93 -3.75 7.69
C GLY A 217 18.70 -5.06 8.47
N LYS A 218 17.42 -5.37 8.72
CA LYS A 218 17.03 -6.68 9.26
C LYS A 218 17.32 -7.77 8.24
N VAL A 219 18.01 -8.82 8.68
CA VAL A 219 18.20 -10.04 7.89
C VAL A 219 17.06 -11.02 8.19
N ASP A 220 15.90 -10.74 7.59
CA ASP A 220 15.00 -11.83 7.20
C ASP A 220 15.76 -12.74 6.20
N VAL A 221 15.49 -14.05 6.23
CA VAL A 221 16.34 -15.04 5.54
C VAL A 221 16.24 -14.88 4.02
N SER A 222 17.18 -14.12 3.45
CA SER A 222 17.14 -13.71 2.06
C SER A 222 17.38 -14.88 1.10
N ASP A 223 16.61 -14.94 0.00
CA ASP A 223 16.76 -15.93 -1.09
C ASP A 223 18.10 -15.85 -1.86
N LEU A 224 19.04 -15.04 -1.38
CA LEU A 224 20.46 -15.09 -1.75
C LEU A 224 21.16 -16.35 -1.22
N ASP A 225 20.68 -16.94 -0.12
CA ASP A 225 21.35 -18.06 0.54
C ASP A 225 20.77 -19.44 0.15
N SER A 226 19.60 -19.48 -0.51
CA SER A 226 19.01 -20.69 -1.09
C SER A 226 19.80 -21.20 -2.32
N PRO A 227 20.15 -22.51 -2.42
CA PRO A 227 20.88 -23.07 -3.57
C PRO A 227 20.00 -23.60 -4.71
N ALA A 228 18.68 -23.34 -4.68
CA ALA A 228 17.69 -23.83 -5.65
C ALA A 228 17.76 -23.13 -7.03
N ALA A 229 18.89 -23.22 -7.71
CA ALA A 229 19.10 -22.71 -9.07
C ALA A 229 20.00 -23.61 -9.95
N ALA A 230 20.52 -24.73 -9.43
CA ALA A 230 21.48 -25.60 -10.12
C ALA A 230 20.83 -26.82 -10.84
N ALA A 231 19.49 -26.89 -10.88
CA ALA A 231 18.76 -28.09 -11.30
C ALA A 231 17.46 -27.79 -12.08
N VAL A 232 17.54 -26.93 -13.09
CA VAL A 232 16.50 -26.81 -14.14
C VAL A 232 17.20 -26.78 -15.50
N GLU A 233 16.93 -27.77 -16.34
CA GLU A 233 17.44 -27.84 -17.72
C GLU A 233 16.86 -26.69 -18.57
N PRO A 234 17.63 -26.12 -19.51
CA PRO A 234 17.15 -25.02 -20.34
C PRO A 234 16.09 -25.49 -21.35
N ALA A 235 14.83 -25.12 -21.12
CA ALA A 235 13.76 -25.30 -22.10
C ALA A 235 14.13 -24.58 -23.41
N ALA A 236 14.07 -25.29 -24.53
CA ALA A 236 14.51 -24.77 -25.83
C ALA A 236 13.49 -23.75 -26.39
N ASN A 237 13.93 -22.51 -26.60
CA ASN A 237 13.14 -21.47 -27.25
C ASN A 237 12.78 -21.87 -28.70
N GLY A 238 11.55 -22.36 -28.89
CA GLY A 238 10.96 -22.62 -30.20
C GLY A 238 10.01 -21.49 -30.61
N ASP A 239 10.42 -20.69 -31.60
CA ASP A 239 9.50 -19.78 -32.30
C ASP A 239 8.50 -20.58 -33.14
N ALA A 240 7.20 -20.33 -32.92
CA ALA A 240 6.11 -20.89 -33.71
C ALA A 240 4.88 -19.96 -33.69
N GLY A 241 4.64 -19.28 -34.81
CA GLY A 241 3.43 -18.49 -35.04
C GLY A 241 2.15 -19.33 -35.13
N ALA A 242 1.00 -18.66 -35.04
CA ALA A 242 -0.30 -19.30 -34.87
C ALA A 242 -0.78 -20.18 -36.04
N ALA A 243 -1.21 -21.40 -35.71
CA ALA A 243 -2.17 -22.19 -36.48
C ALA A 243 -2.98 -23.07 -35.51
N ALA A 244 -4.29 -23.22 -35.76
CA ALA A 244 -5.18 -24.04 -34.93
C ALA A 244 -5.68 -25.27 -35.70
N ALA A 245 -5.73 -26.44 -35.05
CA ALA A 245 -6.85 -27.41 -35.12
C ALA A 245 -6.57 -28.73 -34.37
N ASP A 246 -7.59 -29.18 -33.63
CA ASP A 246 -8.07 -30.57 -33.46
C ASP A 246 -7.20 -31.66 -32.78
N GLY A 247 -7.89 -32.64 -32.16
CA GLY A 247 -7.54 -34.04 -32.42
C GLY A 247 -6.97 -34.91 -31.31
N SER A 248 -7.80 -35.28 -30.33
CA SER A 248 -7.81 -36.58 -29.60
C SER A 248 -6.60 -37.07 -28.75
N THR A 249 -6.95 -37.54 -27.55
CA THR A 249 -6.16 -38.52 -26.77
C THR A 249 -6.29 -39.93 -27.36
N PRO A 250 -5.34 -40.85 -27.10
CA PRO A 250 -5.51 -41.76 -25.96
C PRO A 250 -4.22 -42.08 -25.18
N ALA A 251 -4.39 -42.58 -23.95
CA ALA A 251 -3.30 -42.98 -23.06
C ALA A 251 -2.78 -44.42 -23.30
N THR A 252 -1.56 -44.70 -22.83
CA THR A 252 -1.10 -46.06 -22.52
C THR A 252 -0.26 -46.09 -21.24
N THR A 253 -0.28 -47.24 -20.56
CA THR A 253 0.31 -47.47 -19.24
C THR A 253 1.71 -48.06 -19.31
N ALA A 254 2.61 -47.64 -18.41
CA ALA A 254 3.74 -48.44 -17.95
C ALA A 254 4.11 -48.07 -16.51
N ALA A 255 4.27 -49.07 -15.64
CA ALA A 255 4.80 -48.90 -14.29
C ALA A 255 6.02 -49.82 -14.13
N ALA A 256 7.10 -49.32 -13.54
CA ALA A 256 8.31 -50.08 -13.27
C ALA A 256 9.02 -49.59 -12.01
N ALA A 257 9.42 -50.55 -11.18
CA ALA A 257 10.34 -50.53 -10.03
C ALA A 257 10.92 -49.19 -9.52
N ALA A 258 10.80 -48.99 -8.20
CA ALA A 258 11.68 -48.09 -7.45
C ALA A 258 12.86 -48.89 -6.85
N ASP A 259 14.08 -48.35 -6.95
CA ASP A 259 15.26 -48.80 -6.21
C ASP A 259 15.59 -47.78 -5.10
N GLY A 260 15.72 -48.27 -3.86
CA GLY A 260 15.72 -47.43 -2.66
C GLY A 260 17.11 -47.06 -2.12
N ASP A 261 17.85 -46.22 -2.83
CA ASP A 261 19.20 -45.77 -2.41
C ASP A 261 19.41 -44.24 -2.47
N SER A 262 18.37 -43.47 -2.84
CA SER A 262 18.46 -42.00 -3.00
C SER A 262 18.38 -41.19 -1.71
N ALA A 263 17.80 -41.76 -0.63
CA ALA A 263 17.44 -41.01 0.58
C ALA A 263 18.65 -40.49 1.38
N ALA A 264 19.77 -41.22 1.40
CA ALA A 264 20.97 -40.79 2.11
C ALA A 264 21.65 -39.61 1.38
N ALA A 265 21.83 -39.74 0.07
CA ALA A 265 22.48 -38.70 -0.76
C ALA A 265 21.74 -37.36 -0.75
N ALA A 266 20.41 -37.36 -0.60
CA ALA A 266 19.63 -36.14 -0.39
C ALA A 266 20.03 -35.42 0.90
N SER A 267 20.10 -36.13 2.03
CA SER A 267 20.44 -35.53 3.33
C SER A 267 21.85 -34.93 3.40
N ASP A 268 22.85 -35.55 2.75
CA ASP A 268 24.20 -34.97 2.65
C ASP A 268 24.24 -33.73 1.74
N ALA A 269 23.44 -33.71 0.67
CA ALA A 269 23.31 -32.55 -0.20
C ALA A 269 22.61 -31.37 0.50
N GLU A 270 21.56 -31.63 1.28
CA GLU A 270 20.85 -30.64 2.09
C GLU A 270 21.72 -30.10 3.24
N ALA A 271 22.44 -30.97 3.94
CA ALA A 271 23.37 -30.56 5.00
C ALA A 271 24.52 -29.70 4.47
N LYS A 272 25.06 -30.06 3.29
CA LYS A 272 26.07 -29.24 2.61
C LYS A 272 25.49 -27.91 2.13
N ALA A 273 24.31 -27.91 1.51
CA ALA A 273 23.59 -26.71 1.10
C ALA A 273 23.40 -25.73 2.26
N ALA A 274 22.99 -26.22 3.43
CA ALA A 274 22.83 -25.41 4.65
C ALA A 274 24.17 -24.86 5.18
N ALA A 275 25.27 -25.63 5.06
CA ALA A 275 26.60 -25.17 5.43
C ALA A 275 27.14 -24.08 4.47
N ASP A 276 27.05 -24.31 3.16
CA ASP A 276 27.46 -23.35 2.11
C ASP A 276 26.63 -22.04 2.22
N ALA A 277 25.34 -22.15 2.58
CA ALA A 277 24.45 -21.02 2.87
C ALA A 277 24.88 -20.26 4.15
N ALA A 278 25.17 -20.98 5.24
CA ALA A 278 25.62 -20.37 6.49
C ALA A 278 26.99 -19.67 6.35
N GLU A 279 27.90 -20.21 5.54
CA GLU A 279 29.17 -19.56 5.21
C GLU A 279 28.96 -18.28 4.39
N ARG A 280 28.11 -18.32 3.35
CA ARG A 280 27.73 -17.14 2.55
C ARG A 280 27.01 -16.07 3.37
N ALA A 281 26.17 -16.44 4.34
CA ALA A 281 25.54 -15.52 5.27
C ALA A 281 26.54 -14.95 6.30
N SER A 282 27.55 -15.73 6.70
CA SER A 282 28.64 -15.28 7.58
C SER A 282 29.54 -14.26 6.91
N PHE A 283 29.82 -14.41 5.60
CA PHE A 283 30.75 -13.53 4.88
C PHE A 283 30.37 -12.05 4.95
N PHE A 284 29.09 -11.69 4.86
CA PHE A 284 28.67 -10.28 4.82
C PHE A 284 28.64 -9.60 6.20
N LYS A 285 29.00 -10.32 7.28
CA LYS A 285 29.16 -9.73 8.61
C LYS A 285 30.53 -9.04 8.74
N LEU A 286 30.55 -7.95 9.49
CA LEU A 286 31.78 -7.27 9.90
C LEU A 286 32.55 -8.17 10.88
N GLN A 287 33.84 -8.41 10.62
CA GLN A 287 34.65 -9.27 11.48
C GLN A 287 35.20 -8.50 12.69
N GLU A 288 35.47 -9.19 13.81
CA GLU A 288 35.99 -8.56 15.01
C GLU A 288 37.37 -7.94 14.76
N GLY A 289 37.51 -6.63 14.98
CA GLY A 289 38.73 -5.87 14.69
C GLY A 289 38.93 -5.49 13.21
N GLU A 290 37.98 -5.80 12.33
CA GLU A 290 38.05 -5.40 10.91
C GLU A 290 37.79 -3.89 10.73
N ALA A 291 38.69 -3.20 10.02
CA ALA A 291 38.50 -1.80 9.69
C ALA A 291 37.37 -1.64 8.66
N ALA A 292 36.50 -0.65 8.83
CA ALA A 292 35.34 -0.42 7.96
C ALA A 292 35.67 -0.35 6.45
N LEU A 293 36.84 0.22 6.10
CA LEU A 293 37.31 0.25 4.71
C LEU A 293 37.76 -1.13 4.20
N ALA A 294 38.41 -1.95 5.04
CA ALA A 294 38.80 -3.32 4.68
C ALA A 294 37.56 -4.19 4.46
N TYR A 295 36.54 -4.05 5.32
CA TYR A 295 35.21 -4.65 5.12
C TYR A 295 34.59 -4.22 3.79
N ALA A 296 34.53 -2.92 3.51
CA ALA A 296 33.94 -2.39 2.27
C ALA A 296 34.66 -2.93 1.01
N GLN A 297 35.99 -3.02 1.06
CA GLN A 297 36.81 -3.62 -0.02
C GLN A 297 36.56 -5.13 -0.16
N ARG A 298 36.43 -5.86 0.96
CA ARG A 298 36.14 -7.30 0.98
C ARG A 298 34.74 -7.63 0.45
N VAL A 299 33.74 -6.80 0.77
CA VAL A 299 32.39 -6.89 0.23
C VAL A 299 32.39 -6.59 -1.27
N PHE A 300 33.11 -5.57 -1.73
CA PHE A 300 33.26 -5.25 -3.16
C PHE A 300 33.84 -6.44 -3.95
N GLU A 301 34.98 -6.99 -3.50
CA GLU A 301 35.69 -8.08 -4.18
C GLU A 301 34.86 -9.38 -4.20
N ARG A 302 33.98 -9.60 -3.22
CA ARG A 302 32.97 -10.68 -3.29
C ARG A 302 31.94 -10.39 -4.38
N LEU A 303 31.19 -9.30 -4.27
CA LEU A 303 30.02 -9.00 -5.11
C LEU A 303 30.34 -8.79 -6.60
N TYR A 304 31.40 -8.05 -6.90
CA TYR A 304 31.68 -7.59 -8.26
C TYR A 304 32.81 -8.36 -8.94
N CYS A 305 33.58 -9.16 -8.20
CA CYS A 305 34.65 -9.99 -8.75
C CYS A 305 34.41 -11.50 -8.54
N SER A 306 34.17 -11.94 -7.31
CA SER A 306 34.10 -13.36 -6.97
C SER A 306 32.77 -13.99 -7.41
N ASP A 307 31.63 -13.38 -7.04
CA ASP A 307 30.29 -13.86 -7.43
C ASP A 307 30.12 -13.83 -8.97
N ILE A 308 30.67 -12.81 -9.64
CA ILE A 308 30.66 -12.73 -11.12
C ILE A 308 31.49 -13.85 -11.75
N LYS A 309 32.62 -14.24 -11.15
CA LYS A 309 33.41 -15.40 -11.59
C LYS A 309 32.70 -16.73 -11.31
N GLU A 310 31.94 -16.86 -10.22
CA GLU A 310 31.08 -18.03 -9.98
C GLU A 310 29.96 -18.13 -11.04
N VAL A 311 29.29 -17.01 -11.34
CA VAL A 311 28.22 -16.92 -12.35
C VAL A 311 28.72 -17.18 -13.78
N LEU A 312 29.97 -16.83 -14.11
CA LEU A 312 30.58 -17.12 -15.41
C LEU A 312 30.76 -18.62 -15.70
N ILE A 313 30.81 -19.49 -14.68
CA ILE A 313 30.94 -20.95 -14.85
C ILE A 313 29.66 -21.56 -15.45
N MET A 314 28.52 -20.84 -15.39
CA MET A 314 27.23 -21.28 -15.91
C MET A 314 27.14 -21.07 -17.44
N GLU A 315 28.01 -21.74 -18.21
CA GLU A 315 28.20 -21.53 -19.67
C GLU A 315 26.90 -21.52 -20.49
N GLU A 316 25.90 -22.32 -20.11
CA GLU A 316 24.57 -22.36 -20.74
C GLU A 316 23.86 -21.00 -20.79
N LEU A 317 24.00 -20.17 -19.74
CA LEU A 317 23.35 -18.85 -19.67
C LEU A 317 23.90 -17.85 -20.70
N TRP A 318 25.13 -18.07 -21.17
CA TRP A 318 25.91 -17.15 -22.00
C TRP A 318 25.91 -17.52 -23.49
N LYS A 319 25.16 -18.57 -23.88
CA LYS A 319 24.98 -18.96 -25.30
C LYS A 319 24.19 -17.93 -26.11
N THR A 320 23.30 -17.18 -25.46
CA THR A 320 22.38 -16.20 -26.09
C THR A 320 22.48 -14.80 -25.48
N ARG A 321 23.34 -14.60 -24.48
CA ARG A 321 23.52 -13.35 -23.73
C ARG A 321 25.01 -13.01 -23.64
N THR A 322 25.34 -11.72 -23.61
CA THR A 322 26.72 -11.27 -23.35
C THR A 322 27.15 -11.75 -21.95
N PRO A 323 28.29 -12.46 -21.81
CA PRO A 323 28.78 -12.89 -20.50
C PRO A 323 29.24 -11.71 -19.64
N PRO A 324 28.99 -11.70 -18.32
CA PRO A 324 29.37 -10.60 -17.44
C PRO A 324 30.88 -10.52 -17.23
N SER A 325 31.38 -9.31 -16.97
CA SER A 325 32.80 -9.04 -16.72
C SER A 325 33.05 -8.72 -15.22
N PRO A 326 33.96 -9.43 -14.53
CA PRO A 326 34.26 -9.15 -13.14
C PRO A 326 35.07 -7.85 -12.99
N LEU A 327 34.68 -6.99 -12.05
CA LEU A 327 35.37 -5.75 -11.74
C LEU A 327 36.45 -5.97 -10.68
N ILE A 328 37.71 -5.74 -11.03
CA ILE A 328 38.85 -5.89 -10.12
C ILE A 328 39.17 -4.53 -9.49
N LEU A 329 39.04 -4.43 -8.16
CA LEU A 329 39.12 -3.13 -7.47
C LEU A 329 40.48 -2.43 -7.66
N LYS A 330 41.56 -3.20 -7.79
CA LYS A 330 42.93 -2.70 -8.04
C LYS A 330 43.15 -2.15 -9.45
N GLU A 331 42.28 -2.48 -10.40
CA GLU A 331 42.34 -1.96 -11.78
C GLU A 331 41.52 -0.66 -11.89
N LEU A 332 40.40 -0.59 -11.16
CA LEU A 332 39.61 0.64 -11.02
C LEU A 332 40.31 1.71 -10.16
N LEU A 333 41.06 1.29 -9.13
CA LEU A 333 41.73 2.16 -8.16
C LEU A 333 43.22 1.76 -8.02
N PRO A 334 44.08 2.04 -9.03
CA PRO A 334 45.45 1.53 -9.08
C PRO A 334 46.40 2.10 -8.02
N ASP A 335 46.20 3.35 -7.58
CA ASP A 335 46.83 3.86 -6.35
C ASP A 335 45.93 3.56 -5.16
N ALA A 336 46.08 2.35 -4.61
CA ALA A 336 45.31 1.90 -3.46
C ALA A 336 45.54 2.74 -2.19
N ALA A 337 46.69 3.41 -2.06
CA ALA A 337 47.00 4.24 -0.89
C ALA A 337 46.31 5.61 -0.98
N ALA A 338 46.40 6.28 -2.14
CA ALA A 338 45.66 7.51 -2.40
C ALA A 338 44.14 7.27 -2.39
N ALA A 339 43.67 6.15 -2.95
CA ALA A 339 42.26 5.78 -2.93
C ALA A 339 41.75 5.53 -1.50
N ALA A 340 42.49 4.80 -0.66
CA ALA A 340 42.14 4.60 0.75
C ALA A 340 42.09 5.93 1.53
N ALA A 341 43.07 6.81 1.33
CA ALA A 341 43.10 8.12 1.97
C ALA A 341 41.92 9.02 1.51
N ALA A 342 41.59 9.01 0.22
CA ALA A 342 40.46 9.76 -0.33
C ALA A 342 39.11 9.23 0.19
N VAL A 343 38.93 7.91 0.27
CA VAL A 343 37.72 7.29 0.81
C VAL A 343 37.55 7.61 2.29
N GLN A 344 38.60 7.51 3.12
CA GLN A 344 38.49 7.84 4.54
C GLN A 344 38.25 9.35 4.76
N ALA A 345 38.93 10.24 4.03
CA ALA A 345 38.69 11.68 4.12
C ALA A 345 37.26 12.09 3.68
N ALA A 346 36.71 11.42 2.66
CA ALA A 346 35.32 11.59 2.26
C ALA A 346 34.34 11.02 3.31
N ALA A 347 34.67 9.90 3.94
CA ALA A 347 33.86 9.33 5.03
C ALA A 347 33.84 10.23 6.27
N ASP A 348 35.01 10.71 6.72
CA ASP A 348 35.20 11.62 7.87
C ASP A 348 34.48 12.99 7.69
N SER A 349 34.13 13.35 6.46
CA SER A 349 33.45 14.62 6.17
C SER A 349 32.04 14.68 6.76
N SER A 350 31.61 15.88 7.18
CA SER A 350 30.32 16.12 7.83
C SER A 350 29.09 16.16 6.89
N THR A 351 29.25 15.84 5.60
CA THR A 351 28.13 15.67 4.68
C THR A 351 27.49 14.29 4.87
N GLY A 352 26.16 14.24 4.88
CA GLY A 352 25.38 13.00 4.88
C GLY A 352 25.42 12.23 3.56
N SER A 353 25.99 12.81 2.50
CA SER A 353 26.16 12.18 1.19
C SER A 353 27.63 11.84 0.93
N ALA A 354 27.86 10.63 0.41
CA ALA A 354 29.15 10.12 -0.06
C ALA A 354 29.54 10.69 -1.43
N SER A 355 28.60 10.84 -2.37
CA SER A 355 28.86 11.45 -3.69
C SER A 355 29.25 12.92 -3.55
N LYS A 356 28.54 13.68 -2.71
CA LYS A 356 28.86 15.09 -2.41
C LYS A 356 30.16 15.23 -1.60
N ALA A 357 30.51 14.24 -0.77
CA ALA A 357 31.83 14.19 -0.11
C ALA A 357 33.00 14.02 -1.11
N LEU A 358 32.77 13.30 -2.20
CA LEU A 358 33.71 13.11 -3.31
C LEU A 358 33.64 14.24 -4.36
N GLY A 359 32.74 15.21 -4.21
CA GLY A 359 32.54 16.31 -5.15
C GLY A 359 31.85 15.92 -6.46
N LEU A 360 31.16 14.78 -6.50
CA LEU A 360 30.51 14.24 -7.70
C LEU A 360 29.12 14.86 -7.93
N PRO A 361 28.70 15.08 -9.20
CA PRO A 361 27.38 15.59 -9.53
C PRO A 361 26.28 14.51 -9.52
N ASP A 362 25.05 14.91 -9.20
CA ASP A 362 23.87 14.03 -9.13
C ASP A 362 23.23 13.73 -10.51
N GLN A 363 23.48 14.58 -11.52
CA GLN A 363 22.83 14.56 -12.85
C GLN A 363 23.77 14.15 -13.99
N GLU A 364 24.91 13.55 -13.68
CA GLU A 364 25.81 12.92 -14.66
C GLU A 364 25.97 11.45 -14.31
N VAL A 365 26.41 10.64 -15.28
CA VAL A 365 26.70 9.23 -15.06
C VAL A 365 28.10 9.10 -14.47
N TRP A 366 28.20 8.54 -13.27
CA TRP A 366 29.49 8.30 -12.60
C TRP A 366 30.30 7.25 -13.34
N SER A 367 31.63 7.42 -13.42
CA SER A 367 32.50 6.37 -13.94
C SER A 367 32.43 5.11 -13.05
N VAL A 368 32.86 3.96 -13.57
CA VAL A 368 32.96 2.72 -12.77
C VAL A 368 33.88 2.92 -11.56
N ALA A 369 34.96 3.70 -11.69
CA ALA A 369 35.87 4.02 -10.61
C ALA A 369 35.29 5.02 -9.59
N ASP A 370 34.43 5.95 -10.02
CA ASP A 370 33.68 6.83 -9.11
C ASP A 370 32.58 6.07 -8.37
N SER A 371 31.86 5.19 -9.06
CA SER A 371 30.88 4.29 -8.45
C SER A 371 31.55 3.40 -7.39
N ALA A 372 32.76 2.89 -7.66
CA ALA A 372 33.57 2.17 -6.66
C ALA A 372 33.96 3.06 -5.47
N ARG A 373 34.35 4.33 -5.70
CA ARG A 373 34.62 5.29 -4.61
C ARG A 373 33.38 5.57 -3.76
N VAL A 374 32.24 5.88 -4.37
CA VAL A 374 30.97 6.16 -3.66
C VAL A 374 30.53 4.94 -2.86
N PHE A 375 30.57 3.73 -3.44
CA PHE A 375 30.24 2.49 -2.73
C PHE A 375 31.08 2.32 -1.45
N LEU A 376 32.40 2.46 -1.56
CA LEU A 376 33.30 2.34 -0.40
C LEU A 376 33.04 3.43 0.64
N VAL A 377 32.86 4.70 0.24
CA VAL A 377 32.55 5.80 1.17
C VAL A 377 31.21 5.58 1.87
N SER A 378 30.17 5.13 1.17
CA SER A 378 28.85 4.87 1.78
C SER A 378 28.91 3.76 2.82
N VAL A 379 29.53 2.62 2.52
CA VAL A 379 29.70 1.53 3.50
C VAL A 379 30.50 1.99 4.71
N VAL A 380 31.60 2.72 4.50
CA VAL A 380 32.43 3.25 5.61
C VAL A 380 31.64 4.26 6.46
N LYS A 381 30.85 5.16 5.84
CA LYS A 381 29.99 6.10 6.57
C LYS A 381 28.91 5.38 7.39
N PHE A 382 28.23 4.37 6.86
CA PHE A 382 27.27 3.58 7.64
C PHE A 382 27.95 2.95 8.88
N LEU A 383 29.09 2.30 8.70
CA LEU A 383 29.82 1.63 9.79
C LEU A 383 30.49 2.58 10.80
N GLN A 384 30.77 3.84 10.44
CA GLN A 384 31.44 4.81 11.33
C GLN A 384 30.49 5.84 11.94
N GLN A 385 29.39 6.19 11.27
CA GLN A 385 28.52 7.33 11.62
C GLN A 385 27.06 6.91 11.91
N ARG A 386 26.64 5.71 11.51
CA ARG A 386 25.24 5.22 11.66
C ARG A 386 25.17 3.84 12.34
N GLN A 387 26.09 3.56 13.26
CA GLN A 387 26.16 2.28 13.97
C GLN A 387 24.87 1.89 14.71
N ALA A 388 24.09 2.87 15.17
CA ALA A 388 22.81 2.65 15.85
C ALA A 388 21.68 2.15 14.93
N GLU A 389 21.88 2.18 13.61
CA GLU A 389 20.90 1.75 12.60
C GLU A 389 21.26 0.39 11.98
N LEU A 390 22.46 -0.15 12.27
CA LEU A 390 22.91 -1.43 11.71
C LEU A 390 22.09 -2.60 12.27
N GLY A 391 21.46 -3.35 11.38
CA GLY A 391 20.49 -4.41 11.71
C GLY A 391 19.03 -3.94 11.66
N GLU A 392 18.78 -2.65 11.44
CA GLU A 392 17.44 -2.03 11.45
C GLU A 392 17.22 -1.03 10.29
N ALA A 393 18.26 -0.66 9.53
CA ALA A 393 18.16 0.33 8.47
C ALA A 393 17.23 -0.13 7.33
N VAL A 394 16.24 0.71 7.02
CA VAL A 394 15.36 0.58 5.85
C VAL A 394 15.80 1.62 4.81
N PHE A 395 15.74 1.28 3.53
CA PHE A 395 16.04 2.23 2.46
C PHE A 395 14.99 3.35 2.42
N ASP A 396 15.43 4.60 2.62
CA ASP A 396 14.66 5.79 2.25
C ASP A 396 15.26 6.42 0.99
N LYS A 397 14.40 6.88 0.09
CA LYS A 397 14.77 7.62 -1.12
C LYS A 397 15.25 9.04 -0.80
N ASP A 398 14.91 9.61 0.35
CA ASP A 398 15.30 10.97 0.76
C ASP A 398 16.50 11.00 1.73
N ASP A 399 16.95 9.81 2.16
CA ASP A 399 18.28 9.58 2.72
C ASP A 399 19.35 9.60 1.62
N ASP A 400 20.13 10.68 1.60
CA ASP A 400 21.21 10.93 0.64
C ASP A 400 22.29 9.81 0.65
N LEU A 401 22.54 9.14 1.79
CA LEU A 401 23.56 8.09 1.91
C LEU A 401 23.04 6.75 1.38
N ALA A 402 21.79 6.42 1.69
CA ALA A 402 21.14 5.22 1.18
C ALA A 402 20.99 5.27 -0.35
N VAL A 403 20.62 6.44 -0.90
CA VAL A 403 20.61 6.70 -2.34
C VAL A 403 22.00 6.60 -2.96
N ASP A 404 23.03 7.18 -2.32
CA ASP A 404 24.42 7.07 -2.80
C ASP A 404 24.89 5.62 -2.85
N PHE A 405 24.58 4.84 -1.81
CA PHE A 405 24.88 3.41 -1.79
C PHE A 405 24.16 2.65 -2.91
N VAL A 406 22.84 2.80 -3.04
CA VAL A 406 22.05 2.05 -4.03
C VAL A 406 22.44 2.43 -5.46
N ALA A 407 22.63 3.71 -5.76
CA ALA A 407 23.08 4.15 -7.08
C ALA A 407 24.48 3.62 -7.42
N ALA A 408 25.43 3.69 -6.48
CA ALA A 408 26.78 3.15 -6.69
C ALA A 408 26.77 1.62 -6.86
N ALA A 409 26.04 0.91 -6.02
CA ALA A 409 25.95 -0.55 -6.05
C ALA A 409 25.25 -1.07 -7.31
N ALA A 410 24.25 -0.35 -7.82
CA ALA A 410 23.59 -0.60 -9.10
C ALA A 410 24.54 -0.32 -10.27
N ASN A 411 25.13 0.88 -10.37
CA ASN A 411 26.04 1.26 -11.46
C ASN A 411 27.24 0.32 -11.60
N LEU A 412 27.76 -0.24 -10.49
CA LEU A 412 28.81 -1.25 -10.50
C LEU A 412 28.31 -2.60 -11.07
N ARG A 413 27.08 -3.01 -10.73
CA ARG A 413 26.46 -4.23 -11.26
C ARG A 413 26.10 -4.08 -12.74
N GLU A 414 25.61 -2.90 -13.14
CA GLU A 414 25.33 -2.57 -14.53
C GLU A 414 26.60 -2.69 -15.38
N ALA A 415 27.73 -2.14 -14.90
CA ALA A 415 29.02 -2.31 -15.53
C ALA A 415 29.50 -3.78 -15.61
N CYS A 416 29.20 -4.63 -14.61
CA CYS A 416 29.48 -6.07 -14.72
C CYS A 416 28.70 -6.74 -15.86
N TYR A 417 27.43 -6.38 -16.08
CA TYR A 417 26.57 -7.04 -17.08
C TYR A 417 26.52 -6.31 -18.44
N GLY A 418 27.31 -5.25 -18.62
CA GLY A 418 27.34 -4.44 -19.86
C GLY A 418 26.09 -3.56 -20.07
N ILE A 419 25.34 -3.32 -19.00
CA ILE A 419 24.13 -2.48 -18.99
C ILE A 419 24.55 -0.99 -18.92
N PRO A 420 23.87 -0.07 -19.64
CA PRO A 420 24.15 1.37 -19.54
C PRO A 420 23.99 1.90 -18.11
N GLN A 421 25.05 2.54 -17.58
CA GLN A 421 25.09 3.05 -16.21
C GLN A 421 24.16 4.25 -16.01
N GLN A 422 23.50 4.32 -14.85
CA GLN A 422 22.52 5.38 -14.55
C GLN A 422 23.12 6.62 -13.89
N LYS A 423 22.42 7.75 -13.95
CA LYS A 423 22.69 8.91 -13.09
C LYS A 423 22.20 8.62 -11.68
N ARG A 424 22.80 9.25 -10.66
CA ARG A 424 22.29 9.22 -9.27
C ARG A 424 20.81 9.64 -9.20
N PHE A 425 20.42 10.68 -9.93
CA PHE A 425 19.04 11.17 -10.01
C PHE A 425 18.08 10.11 -10.57
N ASP A 426 18.46 9.46 -11.67
CA ASP A 426 17.64 8.45 -12.36
C ASP A 426 17.52 7.18 -11.48
N ALA A 427 18.61 6.77 -10.83
CA ALA A 427 18.64 5.69 -9.86
C ALA A 427 17.78 5.96 -8.60
N LYS A 428 17.77 7.20 -8.07
CA LYS A 428 16.83 7.61 -7.02
C LYS A 428 15.38 7.55 -7.50
N GLY A 429 15.13 7.93 -8.76
CA GLY A 429 13.82 7.83 -9.40
C GLY A 429 13.28 6.40 -9.39
N MET A 430 14.07 5.46 -9.89
CA MET A 430 13.74 4.04 -9.93
C MET A 430 13.66 3.38 -8.55
N ALA A 431 14.64 3.58 -7.67
CA ALA A 431 14.64 2.99 -6.33
C ALA A 431 13.47 3.49 -5.45
N GLY A 432 13.13 4.77 -5.59
CA GLY A 432 12.06 5.44 -4.84
C GLY A 432 10.67 5.34 -5.48
N ASN A 433 10.50 4.63 -6.60
CA ASN A 433 9.25 4.57 -7.38
C ASN A 433 8.66 5.97 -7.65
N ILE A 434 9.49 6.93 -8.07
CA ILE A 434 9.12 8.36 -8.11
C ILE A 434 8.11 8.63 -9.23
N ILE A 435 6.84 8.67 -8.86
CA ILE A 435 5.76 9.22 -9.68
C ILE A 435 6.00 10.73 -9.86
N HIS A 436 6.23 11.14 -11.12
CA HIS A 436 6.27 12.56 -11.48
C HIS A 436 4.99 13.26 -11.04
N ALA A 437 5.09 14.46 -10.46
CA ALA A 437 3.93 15.17 -9.91
C ALA A 437 4.01 16.67 -10.20
N ILE A 438 3.00 17.18 -10.91
CA ILE A 438 2.99 18.52 -11.52
C ILE A 438 1.91 19.38 -10.83
N ALA A 439 2.25 20.63 -10.52
CA ALA A 439 1.36 21.54 -9.78
C ALA A 439 0.00 21.78 -10.46
N THR A 440 -0.02 21.88 -11.79
CA THR A 440 -1.27 22.07 -12.56
C THR A 440 -2.18 20.84 -12.50
N THR A 441 -1.62 19.63 -12.60
CA THR A 441 -2.35 18.36 -12.43
C THR A 441 -2.98 18.27 -11.04
N ASN A 442 -2.21 18.60 -9.99
CA ASN A 442 -2.71 18.68 -8.62
C ASN A 442 -3.85 19.70 -8.46
N ALA A 443 -3.75 20.86 -9.12
CA ALA A 443 -4.77 21.91 -9.04
C ALA A 443 -6.07 21.53 -9.76
N ILE A 444 -5.99 20.85 -10.91
CA ILE A 444 -7.16 20.31 -11.61
C ILE A 444 -7.85 19.24 -10.76
N VAL A 445 -7.09 18.26 -10.25
CA VAL A 445 -7.62 17.18 -9.41
C VAL A 445 -8.19 17.72 -8.10
N GLY A 446 -7.51 18.65 -7.42
CA GLY A 446 -8.02 19.33 -6.23
C GLY A 446 -9.33 20.10 -6.48
N GLY A 447 -9.50 20.68 -7.67
CA GLY A 447 -10.77 21.28 -8.10
C GLY A 447 -11.88 20.24 -8.31
N LEU A 448 -11.57 19.13 -8.99
CA LEU A 448 -12.52 18.04 -9.24
C LEU A 448 -13.01 17.37 -7.94
N ILE A 449 -12.13 17.18 -6.95
CA ILE A 449 -12.52 16.65 -5.62
C ILE A 449 -13.61 17.53 -4.98
N VAL A 450 -13.45 18.87 -5.03
CA VAL A 450 -14.44 19.79 -4.44
C VAL A 450 -15.73 19.82 -5.27
N VAL A 451 -15.67 19.65 -6.59
CA VAL A 451 -16.88 19.49 -7.43
C VAL A 451 -17.68 18.25 -7.02
N GLU A 452 -17.04 17.10 -6.80
CA GLU A 452 -17.74 15.89 -6.32
C GLU A 452 -18.25 16.05 -4.88
N ALA A 453 -17.46 16.65 -3.98
CA ALA A 453 -17.86 16.98 -2.61
C ALA A 453 -19.13 17.85 -2.56
N LEU A 454 -19.26 18.82 -3.45
CA LEU A 454 -20.44 19.69 -3.55
C LEU A 454 -21.68 18.91 -4.05
N LYS A 455 -21.55 17.98 -4.99
CA LYS A 455 -22.67 17.11 -5.43
C LYS A 455 -23.16 16.20 -4.29
N LEU A 456 -22.21 15.67 -3.51
CA LEU A 456 -22.50 14.85 -2.33
C LEU A 456 -23.27 15.65 -1.27
N LEU A 457 -22.80 16.86 -0.93
CA LEU A 457 -23.53 17.75 -0.02
C LEU A 457 -24.88 18.21 -0.58
N ALA A 458 -25.01 18.36 -1.89
CA ALA A 458 -26.29 18.66 -2.55
C ALA A 458 -27.33 17.53 -2.40
N GLY A 459 -26.91 16.34 -1.95
CA GLY A 459 -27.77 15.16 -1.89
C GLY A 459 -27.99 14.51 -3.25
N MET A 460 -27.07 14.71 -4.19
CA MET A 460 -27.19 14.31 -5.60
C MET A 460 -26.09 13.29 -6.01
N PRO A 461 -26.01 12.11 -5.37
CA PRO A 461 -25.01 11.09 -5.67
C PRO A 461 -25.13 10.54 -7.10
N GLU A 462 -26.32 10.64 -7.73
CA GLU A 462 -26.56 10.27 -9.13
C GLU A 462 -25.99 11.28 -10.14
N LYS A 463 -25.47 12.43 -9.67
CA LYS A 463 -24.67 13.36 -10.49
C LYS A 463 -23.16 13.16 -10.29
N CYS A 464 -22.74 12.34 -9.32
CA CYS A 464 -21.34 12.08 -9.06
C CYS A 464 -20.70 11.30 -10.21
N THR A 465 -19.40 11.53 -10.42
CA THR A 465 -18.66 10.97 -11.57
C THR A 465 -17.26 10.53 -11.19
N THR A 466 -16.85 9.35 -11.67
CA THR A 466 -15.44 8.99 -11.77
C THR A 466 -14.84 9.82 -12.91
N SER A 467 -14.07 10.85 -12.57
CA SER A 467 -13.47 11.78 -13.51
C SER A 467 -12.02 11.42 -13.81
N PHE A 468 -11.65 11.38 -15.09
CA PHE A 468 -10.30 11.15 -15.58
C PHE A 468 -9.76 12.40 -16.30
N LEU A 469 -8.57 12.85 -15.91
CA LEU A 469 -7.74 13.83 -16.61
C LEU A 469 -6.71 13.08 -17.46
N ARG A 470 -6.67 13.38 -18.77
CA ARG A 470 -5.80 12.73 -19.76
C ARG A 470 -4.91 13.74 -20.48
N ILE A 471 -3.76 13.26 -20.98
CA ILE A 471 -2.85 14.05 -21.84
C ILE A 471 -3.52 14.35 -23.18
N GLU A 472 -4.12 13.33 -23.80
CA GLU A 472 -4.82 13.45 -25.07
C GLU A 472 -6.35 13.51 -24.89
N PRO A 473 -7.07 14.30 -25.70
CA PRO A 473 -8.51 14.49 -25.53
C PRO A 473 -9.30 13.30 -26.09
N SER A 474 -10.04 12.61 -25.21
CA SER A 474 -10.89 11.48 -25.58
C SER A 474 -12.18 11.94 -26.28
N LEU A 475 -12.65 11.17 -27.28
CA LEU A 475 -13.88 11.48 -28.03
C LEU A 475 -15.13 10.99 -27.29
N VAL A 476 -15.69 11.86 -26.45
CA VAL A 476 -16.90 11.62 -25.66
C VAL A 476 -18.16 11.80 -26.51
N GLY A 477 -19.15 10.92 -26.32
CA GLY A 477 -20.49 11.06 -26.92
C GLY A 477 -20.78 10.15 -28.12
N SER A 478 -22.05 10.12 -28.52
CA SER A 478 -22.54 9.26 -29.60
C SER A 478 -22.26 9.82 -30.98
N ARG A 479 -22.06 8.95 -31.98
CA ARG A 479 -22.05 9.34 -33.41
C ARG A 479 -23.33 10.09 -33.82
N ARG A 480 -24.45 9.92 -33.11
CA ARG A 480 -25.73 10.62 -33.38
C ARG A 480 -25.85 11.99 -32.69
N SER A 481 -25.20 12.20 -31.55
CA SER A 481 -25.21 13.47 -30.80
C SER A 481 -24.10 14.44 -31.21
N GLY A 482 -23.16 13.96 -32.03
CA GLY A 482 -21.82 14.55 -32.11
C GLY A 482 -20.91 13.96 -31.02
N ARG A 483 -19.62 13.85 -31.38
CA ARG A 483 -18.52 13.54 -30.46
C ARG A 483 -17.77 14.82 -30.12
N VAL A 484 -17.41 15.00 -28.86
CA VAL A 484 -16.62 16.14 -28.36
C VAL A 484 -15.28 15.61 -27.85
N ALA A 485 -14.20 16.31 -28.18
CA ALA A 485 -12.86 15.97 -27.71
C ALA A 485 -12.63 16.60 -26.32
N CYS A 486 -12.46 15.75 -25.30
CA CYS A 486 -12.40 16.17 -23.89
C CYS A 486 -11.13 15.69 -23.19
N LEU A 487 -10.34 16.60 -22.62
CA LEU A 487 -9.18 16.29 -21.76
C LEU A 487 -9.60 15.81 -20.35
N VAL A 488 -10.80 16.18 -19.91
CA VAL A 488 -11.42 15.68 -18.68
C VAL A 488 -12.76 15.06 -19.05
N HIS A 489 -12.96 13.79 -18.67
CA HIS A 489 -14.24 13.09 -18.84
C HIS A 489 -14.67 12.45 -17.52
N GLY A 490 -15.94 12.61 -17.15
CA GLY A 490 -16.58 11.95 -16.02
C GLY A 490 -17.51 10.84 -16.49
N GLU A 491 -17.29 9.64 -15.98
CA GLU A 491 -18.12 8.45 -16.17
C GLU A 491 -18.93 8.18 -14.88
N ALA A 492 -20.06 7.47 -14.99
CA ALA A 492 -20.82 7.09 -13.79
C ALA A 492 -20.00 6.10 -12.93
N PRO A 493 -19.92 6.27 -11.60
CA PRO A 493 -19.23 5.31 -10.74
C PRO A 493 -19.84 3.91 -10.87
N GLY A 494 -19.00 2.87 -10.87
CA GLY A 494 -19.45 1.48 -10.89
C GLY A 494 -20.31 1.13 -9.68
N ALA A 495 -21.13 0.09 -9.79
CA ALA A 495 -21.89 -0.46 -8.67
C ALA A 495 -20.97 -1.26 -7.70
N PRO A 496 -21.38 -1.51 -6.44
CA PRO A 496 -20.63 -2.39 -5.53
C PRO A 496 -20.40 -3.78 -6.15
N ASN A 497 -19.14 -4.18 -6.32
CA ASN A 497 -18.79 -5.50 -6.84
C ASN A 497 -19.26 -6.59 -5.84
N PRO A 498 -20.13 -7.54 -6.22
CA PRO A 498 -20.60 -8.59 -5.32
C PRO A 498 -19.47 -9.44 -4.71
N GLY A 499 -18.34 -9.62 -5.42
CA GLY A 499 -17.17 -10.35 -4.94
C GLY A 499 -16.21 -9.56 -4.04
N CYS A 500 -16.53 -8.32 -3.67
CA CYS A 500 -15.67 -7.50 -2.81
C CYS A 500 -15.87 -7.80 -1.31
N MET A 501 -14.80 -8.27 -0.64
CA MET A 501 -14.77 -8.54 0.81
C MET A 501 -14.98 -7.29 1.68
N VAL A 502 -14.71 -6.08 1.16
CA VAL A 502 -14.79 -4.84 1.93
C VAL A 502 -16.20 -4.26 1.98
N CYS A 503 -16.75 -3.83 0.83
CA CYS A 503 -18.07 -3.22 0.80
C CYS A 503 -19.22 -4.24 0.83
N SER A 504 -19.06 -5.35 0.11
CA SER A 504 -20.11 -6.34 -0.14
C SER A 504 -20.04 -7.55 0.80
N LYS A 505 -19.02 -7.61 1.67
CA LYS A 505 -18.76 -8.71 2.61
C LYS A 505 -18.72 -10.10 1.95
N ALA A 506 -18.17 -10.14 0.73
CA ALA A 506 -17.84 -11.37 0.02
C ALA A 506 -16.93 -12.28 0.85
N ALA A 507 -17.17 -13.60 0.74
CA ALA A 507 -16.30 -14.59 1.34
C ALA A 507 -15.06 -14.79 0.46
N MET A 508 -13.89 -14.83 1.09
CA MET A 508 -12.63 -15.12 0.40
C MET A 508 -12.42 -16.63 0.33
N HIS A 509 -11.75 -17.09 -0.73
CA HIS A 509 -11.37 -18.47 -0.91
C HIS A 509 -9.87 -18.55 -1.18
N LEU A 510 -9.15 -19.18 -0.25
CA LEU A 510 -7.71 -19.42 -0.31
C LEU A 510 -7.48 -20.88 -0.71
N THR A 511 -6.79 -21.10 -1.83
CA THR A 511 -6.28 -22.41 -2.21
C THR A 511 -4.78 -22.43 -1.96
N ALA A 512 -4.28 -23.32 -1.09
CA ALA A 512 -2.87 -23.39 -0.67
C ALA A 512 -2.49 -24.81 -0.24
N ASN A 513 -1.20 -25.14 -0.18
CA ASN A 513 -0.76 -26.39 0.44
C ASN A 513 -0.78 -26.24 1.97
N THR A 514 -1.83 -26.73 2.62
CA THR A 514 -2.00 -26.62 4.09
C THR A 514 -0.99 -27.44 4.90
N GLU A 515 -0.23 -28.34 4.28
CA GLU A 515 0.76 -29.20 4.95
C GLU A 515 2.16 -28.58 4.94
N THR A 516 2.45 -27.68 4.00
CA THR A 516 3.75 -26.98 3.89
C THR A 516 3.68 -25.48 4.18
N MET A 517 2.54 -24.83 3.88
CA MET A 517 2.32 -23.42 4.18
C MET A 517 2.28 -23.19 5.69
N THR A 518 3.02 -22.21 6.19
CA THR A 518 3.06 -21.88 7.63
C THR A 518 2.04 -20.80 8.01
N LEU A 519 1.73 -20.70 9.31
CA LEU A 519 0.91 -19.61 9.84
C LEU A 519 1.56 -18.23 9.60
N GLN A 520 2.89 -18.13 9.69
CA GLN A 520 3.65 -16.92 9.32
C GLN A 520 3.40 -16.53 7.86
N GLN A 521 3.44 -17.49 6.92
CA GLN A 521 3.15 -17.22 5.51
C GLN A 521 1.69 -16.81 5.27
N LEU A 522 0.74 -17.35 6.04
CA LEU A 522 -0.67 -16.92 5.99
C LEU A 522 -0.81 -15.46 6.46
N VAL A 523 -0.23 -15.13 7.62
CA VAL A 523 -0.26 -13.78 8.20
C VAL A 523 0.44 -12.78 7.28
N ASP A 524 1.68 -13.02 6.88
CA ASP A 524 2.46 -12.04 6.14
C ASP A 524 2.10 -11.98 4.66
N LYS A 525 2.12 -13.10 3.93
CA LYS A 525 1.89 -13.08 2.48
C LYS A 525 0.42 -12.87 2.13
N VAL A 526 -0.50 -13.62 2.74
CA VAL A 526 -1.92 -13.53 2.37
C VAL A 526 -2.61 -12.34 3.04
N LEU A 527 -2.51 -12.21 4.36
CA LEU A 527 -3.29 -11.22 5.10
C LEU A 527 -2.67 -9.81 5.03
N LYS A 528 -1.40 -9.66 5.42
CA LYS A 528 -0.72 -8.36 5.42
C LYS A 528 -0.37 -7.88 4.00
N GLN A 529 0.32 -8.68 3.20
CA GLN A 529 0.78 -8.24 1.87
C GLN A 529 -0.34 -8.22 0.83
N ARG A 530 -1.02 -9.35 0.55
CA ARG A 530 -2.07 -9.39 -0.49
C ARG A 530 -3.35 -8.67 -0.04
N LEU A 531 -3.85 -8.91 1.16
CA LEU A 531 -5.13 -8.34 1.64
C LEU A 531 -5.00 -7.04 2.46
N ALA A 532 -3.80 -6.54 2.77
CA ALA A 532 -3.58 -5.33 3.56
C ALA A 532 -4.34 -5.28 4.89
N VAL A 533 -4.46 -6.42 5.58
CA VAL A 533 -4.88 -6.49 6.99
C VAL A 533 -3.73 -5.95 7.85
N ASN A 534 -3.97 -5.01 8.76
CA ASN A 534 -2.92 -4.45 9.62
C ASN A 534 -2.68 -5.35 10.84
N GLN A 535 -3.76 -5.67 11.55
CA GLN A 535 -3.78 -6.37 12.83
C GLN A 535 -4.75 -7.57 12.74
N PRO A 536 -4.31 -8.72 12.20
CA PRO A 536 -5.15 -9.88 11.95
C PRO A 536 -5.48 -10.68 13.22
N TYR A 537 -6.75 -10.65 13.62
CA TYR A 537 -7.34 -11.60 14.57
C TYR A 537 -7.94 -12.79 13.80
N LEU A 538 -7.46 -14.01 14.08
CA LEU A 538 -7.81 -15.24 13.36
C LEU A 538 -8.40 -16.29 14.28
N TYR A 539 -9.60 -16.78 13.97
CA TYR A 539 -10.22 -17.90 14.68
C TYR A 539 -10.93 -18.87 13.74
N THR A 540 -11.06 -20.11 14.19
CA THR A 540 -11.81 -21.18 13.53
C THR A 540 -12.81 -21.79 14.52
N ALA A 541 -13.56 -22.81 14.10
CA ALA A 541 -14.34 -23.63 15.03
C ALA A 541 -13.48 -24.32 16.13
N GLY A 542 -12.15 -24.41 15.95
CA GLY A 542 -11.19 -24.92 16.93
C GLY A 542 -10.68 -23.88 17.93
N GLY A 543 -11.08 -22.60 17.81
CA GLY A 543 -10.65 -21.49 18.66
C GLY A 543 -9.72 -20.48 17.96
N VAL A 544 -9.10 -19.60 18.76
CA VAL A 544 -8.17 -18.57 18.27
C VAL A 544 -6.89 -19.23 17.76
N SER A 545 -6.59 -18.96 16.49
CA SER A 545 -5.42 -19.49 15.77
C SER A 545 -4.23 -18.52 15.84
N TYR A 546 -4.50 -17.21 15.74
CA TYR A 546 -3.52 -16.12 15.82
C TYR A 546 -4.20 -14.81 16.26
N GLU A 547 -3.47 -13.94 16.94
CA GLU A 547 -3.87 -12.57 17.26
C GLU A 547 -2.68 -11.61 17.25
N GLU A 548 -2.91 -10.36 16.88
CA GLU A 548 -1.91 -9.29 16.83
C GLU A 548 -2.58 -7.95 17.15
N GLY A 549 -2.14 -7.27 18.21
CA GLY A 549 -2.73 -6.02 18.68
C GLY A 549 -2.04 -5.44 19.91
N GLU A 550 -2.41 -4.22 20.29
CA GLU A 550 -2.00 -3.61 21.56
C GLU A 550 -2.87 -4.17 22.70
N GLY A 551 -2.29 -4.95 23.62
CA GLY A 551 -2.97 -5.46 24.80
C GLY A 551 -2.79 -6.95 25.12
N LEU A 552 -2.13 -7.72 24.25
CA LEU A 552 -1.79 -9.13 24.51
C LEU A 552 -0.86 -9.29 25.72
N GLU A 553 -1.05 -10.36 26.50
CA GLU A 553 -0.14 -10.74 27.59
C GLU A 553 1.14 -11.43 27.06
N ASP A 554 2.22 -11.45 27.86
CA ASP A 554 3.54 -11.96 27.47
C ASP A 554 3.50 -13.45 27.03
N ASP A 555 2.60 -14.25 27.61
CA ASP A 555 2.43 -15.66 27.26
C ASP A 555 1.60 -15.84 25.98
N GLU A 556 0.60 -14.99 25.71
CA GLU A 556 -0.12 -14.96 24.42
C GLU A 556 0.81 -14.59 23.27
N ILE A 557 1.71 -13.62 23.48
CA ILE A 557 2.76 -13.24 22.52
C ILE A 557 3.70 -14.43 22.28
N ALA A 558 4.15 -15.12 23.33
CA ALA A 558 5.01 -16.29 23.22
C ALA A 558 4.31 -17.47 22.53
N ASP A 559 3.02 -17.69 22.78
CA ASP A 559 2.26 -18.78 22.17
C ASP A 559 1.99 -18.51 20.69
N ASN A 560 1.73 -17.26 20.31
CA ASN A 560 1.70 -16.81 18.90
C ASN A 560 3.05 -17.03 18.20
N GLN A 561 4.17 -16.62 18.81
CA GLN A 561 5.51 -16.91 18.28
C GLN A 561 5.79 -18.41 18.12
N ALA A 562 5.32 -19.24 19.06
CA ALA A 562 5.42 -20.69 18.99
C ALA A 562 4.45 -21.34 17.98
N ARG A 563 3.46 -20.62 17.44
CA ARG A 563 2.51 -21.09 16.42
C ARG A 563 2.92 -20.68 15.00
N LEU A 564 3.44 -19.46 14.82
CA LEU A 564 3.81 -18.88 13.52
C LEU A 564 4.63 -19.81 12.59
N PRO A 565 5.69 -20.52 13.02
CA PRO A 565 6.46 -21.39 12.13
C PRO A 565 5.79 -22.76 11.84
N LYS A 566 4.63 -23.08 12.44
CA LYS A 566 3.94 -24.36 12.20
C LYS A 566 3.17 -24.33 10.88
N ALA A 567 3.13 -25.46 10.19
CA ALA A 567 2.25 -25.68 9.04
C ALA A 567 0.77 -25.51 9.44
N LEU A 568 -0.05 -25.00 8.53
CA LEU A 568 -1.48 -24.71 8.79
C LEU A 568 -2.24 -25.94 9.32
N ALA A 569 -2.03 -27.12 8.74
CA ALA A 569 -2.64 -28.37 9.18
C ALA A 569 -2.15 -28.86 10.56
N ALA A 570 -1.01 -28.37 11.05
CA ALA A 570 -0.40 -28.73 12.33
C ALA A 570 -0.72 -27.75 13.49
N LEU A 571 -1.62 -26.78 13.25
CA LEU A 571 -2.09 -25.85 14.28
C LEU A 571 -3.03 -26.54 15.29
N PRO A 572 -3.12 -26.03 16.55
CA PRO A 572 -4.07 -26.53 17.55
C PRO A 572 -5.52 -26.36 17.10
N GLY A 573 -6.46 -27.02 17.80
CA GLY A 573 -7.89 -26.92 17.50
C GLY A 573 -8.37 -27.75 16.30
N GLY A 574 -7.49 -28.55 15.68
CA GLY A 574 -7.79 -29.37 14.50
C GLY A 574 -7.13 -28.89 13.21
N GLY A 575 -6.35 -27.81 13.26
CA GLY A 575 -5.62 -27.27 12.12
C GLY A 575 -6.47 -26.43 11.17
N ILE A 576 -5.80 -25.73 10.27
CA ILE A 576 -6.38 -25.09 9.09
C ILE A 576 -6.10 -26.03 7.90
N VAL A 577 -7.14 -26.75 7.46
CA VAL A 577 -7.08 -27.84 6.47
C VAL A 577 -8.11 -27.60 5.35
N HIS A 578 -8.20 -28.53 4.40
CA HIS A 578 -9.25 -28.48 3.36
C HIS A 578 -10.65 -28.41 3.98
N GLY A 579 -11.43 -27.41 3.59
CA GLY A 579 -12.79 -27.16 4.10
C GLY A 579 -12.84 -26.33 5.38
N THR A 580 -11.71 -25.95 5.99
CA THR A 580 -11.71 -25.05 7.16
C THR A 580 -12.21 -23.67 6.75
N VAL A 581 -13.15 -23.12 7.53
CA VAL A 581 -13.50 -21.69 7.50
C VAL A 581 -12.68 -20.99 8.58
N VAL A 582 -11.86 -20.02 8.16
CA VAL A 582 -11.11 -19.11 9.02
C VAL A 582 -11.85 -17.78 9.03
N TYR A 583 -12.22 -17.31 10.22
CA TYR A 583 -12.78 -15.99 10.41
C TYR A 583 -11.62 -15.00 10.60
N VAL A 584 -11.59 -13.95 9.77
CA VAL A 584 -10.57 -12.92 9.80
C VAL A 584 -11.20 -11.61 10.25
N GLN A 585 -10.60 -10.95 11.23
CA GLN A 585 -10.98 -9.61 11.67
C GLN A 585 -9.76 -8.69 11.80
N ASP A 586 -10.00 -7.40 11.62
CA ASP A 586 -9.09 -6.30 11.99
C ASP A 586 -9.96 -5.14 12.47
N GLN A 587 -9.90 -4.89 13.78
CA GLN A 587 -10.76 -3.92 14.44
C GLN A 587 -10.36 -2.47 14.06
N GLY A 588 -9.06 -2.19 13.94
CA GLY A 588 -8.53 -0.88 13.56
C GLY A 588 -8.93 -0.45 12.16
N GLN A 589 -9.22 -1.40 11.27
CA GLN A 589 -9.77 -1.15 9.92
C GLN A 589 -11.30 -1.31 9.83
N ALA A 590 -11.99 -1.72 10.89
CA ALA A 590 -13.38 -2.19 10.86
C ALA A 590 -13.63 -3.31 9.80
N LEU A 591 -12.61 -4.13 9.55
CA LEU A 591 -12.64 -5.23 8.60
C LEU A 591 -13.02 -6.54 9.30
N SER A 592 -13.87 -7.31 8.64
CA SER A 592 -14.22 -8.69 9.00
C SER A 592 -14.74 -9.40 7.75
N PHE A 593 -14.31 -10.63 7.53
CA PHE A 593 -14.72 -11.50 6.42
C PHE A 593 -14.46 -12.98 6.76
N GLU A 594 -15.11 -13.88 6.03
CA GLU A 594 -14.88 -15.33 6.11
C GLU A 594 -13.86 -15.75 5.03
N MET A 595 -12.93 -16.62 5.36
CA MET A 595 -11.97 -17.22 4.44
C MET A 595 -12.12 -18.75 4.42
N HIS A 596 -12.58 -19.29 3.30
CA HIS A 596 -12.67 -20.73 3.06
C HIS A 596 -11.33 -21.24 2.53
N VAL A 597 -10.78 -22.29 3.15
CA VAL A 597 -9.49 -22.87 2.78
C VAL A 597 -9.68 -24.17 1.99
N SER A 598 -9.03 -24.28 0.84
CA SER A 598 -8.89 -25.52 0.07
C SER A 598 -7.44 -25.97 0.03
N HIS A 599 -7.16 -27.20 0.46
CA HIS A 599 -5.85 -27.81 0.23
C HIS A 599 -5.63 -28.07 -1.27
N GLN A 600 -4.43 -27.73 -1.75
CA GLN A 600 -3.85 -28.18 -3.02
C GLN A 600 -2.37 -28.49 -2.79
N ALA A 601 -1.90 -29.69 -3.12
CA ALA A 601 -0.55 -30.14 -2.77
C ALA A 601 0.56 -29.48 -3.62
N GLU A 602 0.31 -29.36 -4.93
CA GLU A 602 1.27 -28.90 -5.93
C GLU A 602 0.79 -27.63 -6.61
N PHE A 603 1.69 -26.67 -6.82
CA PHE A 603 1.44 -25.44 -7.57
C PHE A 603 2.44 -25.35 -8.72
N ASP A 604 1.97 -24.88 -9.86
CA ASP A 604 2.84 -24.44 -10.96
C ASP A 604 3.63 -23.20 -10.48
N PRO A 605 4.97 -23.25 -10.42
CA PRO A 605 5.79 -22.16 -9.91
C PRO A 605 5.92 -20.98 -10.87
N GLU A 606 5.60 -21.14 -12.16
CA GLU A 606 5.57 -20.05 -13.13
C GLU A 606 4.25 -19.27 -13.02
N GLN A 607 3.13 -19.98 -12.85
CA GLN A 607 1.80 -19.35 -12.71
C GLN A 607 1.54 -18.83 -11.29
N HIS A 608 2.00 -19.55 -10.26
CA HIS A 608 1.69 -19.28 -8.84
C HIS A 608 2.95 -19.34 -7.95
N PRO A 609 3.96 -18.47 -8.17
CA PRO A 609 5.23 -18.48 -7.45
C PRO A 609 5.12 -18.26 -5.93
N ASP A 610 4.00 -17.73 -5.45
CA ASP A 610 3.73 -17.55 -4.01
C ASP A 610 3.21 -18.83 -3.31
N GLY A 611 2.86 -19.88 -4.06
CA GLY A 611 2.34 -21.15 -3.51
C GLY A 611 0.87 -21.10 -3.04
N PHE A 612 0.11 -20.08 -3.43
CA PHE A 612 -1.33 -19.99 -3.16
C PHE A 612 -2.10 -19.22 -4.23
N ILE A 613 -3.42 -19.46 -4.29
CA ILE A 613 -4.40 -18.74 -5.12
C ILE A 613 -5.45 -18.11 -4.18
N LEU A 614 -5.86 -16.88 -4.46
CA LEU A 614 -6.84 -16.15 -3.67
C LEU A 614 -7.94 -15.58 -4.56
N SER A 615 -9.21 -15.80 -4.20
CA SER A 615 -10.37 -15.30 -4.95
C SER A 615 -11.50 -14.86 -4.02
N GLY A 616 -12.27 -13.84 -4.41
CA GLY A 616 -13.49 -13.43 -3.72
C GLY A 616 -14.71 -14.05 -4.39
N LYS A 617 -15.55 -14.76 -3.63
CA LYS A 617 -16.85 -15.25 -4.10
C LYS A 617 -17.95 -14.35 -3.55
N ALA A 618 -18.87 -13.94 -4.42
CA ALA A 618 -20.08 -13.23 -3.98
C ALA A 618 -20.77 -14.04 -2.87
N PRO A 619 -21.27 -13.38 -1.81
CA PRO A 619 -21.85 -14.10 -0.68
C PRO A 619 -23.06 -14.89 -1.16
N GLU A 620 -23.03 -16.22 -0.97
CA GLU A 620 -24.19 -17.06 -1.24
C GLU A 620 -25.35 -16.57 -0.37
N ALA A 621 -26.56 -16.55 -0.93
CA ALA A 621 -27.74 -16.03 -0.25
C ALA A 621 -28.18 -16.97 0.88
N GLN A 622 -27.52 -16.84 2.03
CA GLN A 622 -27.71 -17.69 3.21
C GLN A 622 -29.19 -17.75 3.59
N GLN A 623 -29.75 -18.95 3.54
CA GLN A 623 -31.09 -19.23 4.04
C GLN A 623 -31.08 -19.01 5.57
N GLN A 624 -31.99 -18.18 6.08
CA GLN A 624 -31.96 -17.75 7.47
C GLN A 624 -32.29 -18.89 8.45
N GLU A 625 -31.31 -19.30 9.26
CA GLU A 625 -31.56 -20.02 10.51
C GLU A 625 -30.42 -19.77 11.53
N PRO A 626 -30.68 -19.82 12.85
CA PRO A 626 -31.53 -18.83 13.49
C PRO A 626 -30.76 -17.95 14.50
N ALA A 627 -31.35 -16.80 14.87
CA ALA A 627 -30.73 -15.73 15.68
C ALA A 627 -30.28 -16.11 17.11
N ALA A 628 -30.40 -17.37 17.54
CA ALA A 628 -30.00 -17.83 18.87
C ALA A 628 -28.47 -17.78 19.09
N ALA A 629 -27.66 -18.03 18.06
CA ALA A 629 -26.19 -18.04 18.19
C ALA A 629 -25.62 -16.65 18.51
N ALA A 630 -26.09 -15.61 17.80
CA ALA A 630 -25.68 -14.23 18.06
C ALA A 630 -26.12 -13.74 19.46
N ALA A 631 -27.31 -14.15 19.91
CA ALA A 631 -27.78 -13.84 21.26
C ALA A 631 -26.93 -14.52 22.35
N ALA A 632 -26.46 -15.76 22.12
CA ALA A 632 -25.58 -16.46 23.05
C ALA A 632 -24.20 -15.78 23.16
N ALA A 633 -23.62 -15.32 22.04
CA ALA A 633 -22.35 -14.58 22.05
C ALA A 633 -22.47 -13.24 22.80
N ALA A 634 -23.55 -12.47 22.56
CA ALA A 634 -23.81 -11.22 23.26
C ALA A 634 -24.02 -11.43 24.79
N ALA A 635 -24.68 -12.52 25.18
CA ALA A 635 -24.86 -12.87 26.59
C ALA A 635 -23.54 -13.26 27.29
N ALA A 636 -22.63 -13.93 26.58
CA ALA A 636 -21.31 -14.28 27.11
C ALA A 636 -20.44 -13.02 27.37
N ALA A 637 -20.41 -12.08 26.41
CA ALA A 637 -19.69 -10.81 26.58
C ALA A 637 -20.21 -9.98 27.76
N ALA A 638 -21.54 -9.91 27.93
CA ALA A 638 -22.15 -9.21 29.06
C ALA A 638 -21.83 -9.86 30.42
N ALA A 639 -21.63 -11.19 30.47
CA ALA A 639 -21.24 -11.88 31.70
C ALA A 639 -19.80 -11.51 32.13
N ALA A 640 -18.83 -11.56 31.21
CA ALA A 640 -17.43 -11.24 31.48
C ALA A 640 -17.23 -9.84 32.08
N ALA A 641 -17.89 -8.83 31.50
CA ALA A 641 -17.83 -7.44 31.97
C ALA A 641 -18.35 -7.23 33.41
N THR A 642 -19.15 -8.16 33.96
CA THR A 642 -19.65 -8.07 35.34
C THR A 642 -18.76 -8.73 36.39
N THR A 643 -17.81 -9.58 36.00
CA THR A 643 -16.90 -10.24 36.94
C THR A 643 -15.74 -9.37 37.40
N GLU A 644 -15.19 -8.51 36.54
CA GLU A 644 -14.02 -7.68 36.87
C GLU A 644 -14.33 -6.60 37.92
N ALA A 645 -15.52 -5.98 37.82
CA ALA A 645 -15.98 -4.93 38.74
C ALA A 645 -16.09 -5.39 40.22
N ALA A 646 -16.07 -6.70 40.48
CA ALA A 646 -16.16 -7.28 41.83
C ALA A 646 -14.80 -7.52 42.51
N ALA A 647 -13.70 -7.60 41.75
CA ALA A 647 -12.38 -8.02 42.28
C ALA A 647 -11.58 -6.89 42.94
N GLY A 648 -11.73 -5.65 42.46
CA GLY A 648 -10.88 -4.49 42.81
C GLY A 648 -11.07 -3.88 44.20
N LYS A 649 -11.08 -4.66 45.30
CA LYS A 649 -11.25 -4.07 46.65
C LYS A 649 -10.71 -4.89 47.85
N LYS A 650 -9.38 -5.02 47.98
CA LYS A 650 -8.69 -5.26 49.28
C LYS A 650 -7.18 -5.11 49.21
N ARG A 651 -6.59 -4.81 50.39
CA ARG A 651 -5.16 -4.52 50.66
C ARG A 651 -4.69 -3.15 50.17
N SER A 652 -3.75 -2.46 50.82
CA SER A 652 -3.55 -2.10 52.24
C SER A 652 -2.21 -1.36 52.31
N ARG A 653 -2.27 -0.04 52.17
CA ARG A 653 -1.46 0.97 52.89
C ARG A 653 -0.27 0.45 53.71
N ASP A 654 0.93 0.91 53.36
CA ASP A 654 1.91 1.45 54.31
C ASP A 654 2.99 2.27 53.56
N GLU A 655 3.01 3.59 53.77
CA GLU A 655 4.20 4.44 54.05
C GLU A 655 3.76 5.92 54.33
N PRO A 656 4.62 6.80 54.89
CA PRO A 656 4.19 8.07 55.49
C PRO A 656 4.79 9.36 54.86
N SER A 657 4.38 10.52 55.41
CA SER A 657 4.83 11.91 55.14
C SER A 657 4.40 12.53 53.79
N GLU A 658 4.10 13.83 53.67
CA GLU A 658 4.12 14.93 54.66
C GLU A 658 2.97 15.96 54.47
N GLN A 659 2.97 17.06 55.24
CA GLN A 659 1.83 17.99 55.45
C GLN A 659 1.66 18.97 54.25
N GLN A 660 0.48 19.32 53.70
CA GLN A 660 -0.85 19.75 54.22
C GLN A 660 -0.99 21.28 54.44
N GLN A 661 -2.11 21.86 53.93
CA GLN A 661 -2.62 23.27 53.90
C GLN A 661 -2.62 23.83 52.47
N GLN A 662 -3.61 24.60 51.95
CA GLN A 662 -4.99 25.05 52.28
C GLN A 662 -5.60 25.49 50.90
N GLN A 663 -6.90 25.66 50.57
CA GLN A 663 -8.28 25.71 51.13
C GLN A 663 -9.24 25.65 49.87
N ASP A 664 -10.57 25.76 49.87
CA ASP A 664 -11.73 25.25 50.65
C ASP A 664 -13.02 25.77 49.95
N GLY A 665 -14.12 24.98 49.95
CA GLY A 665 -15.43 25.31 49.32
C GLY A 665 -15.51 25.27 47.77
N GLY A 666 -16.66 24.98 47.13
CA GLY A 666 -17.93 24.44 47.65
C GLY A 666 -19.14 24.60 46.68
N GLN A 667 -19.99 23.56 46.59
CA GLN A 667 -21.35 23.51 45.97
C GLN A 667 -21.44 23.74 44.43
N ALA A 668 -22.20 23.04 43.55
CA ALA A 668 -23.31 22.05 43.57
C ALA A 668 -24.71 22.60 43.19
N ALA A 669 -25.41 21.87 42.29
CA ALA A 669 -26.83 22.00 41.86
C ALA A 669 -27.22 23.27 41.04
N ASP A 670 -28.26 23.30 40.19
CA ASP A 670 -28.99 22.31 39.37
C ASP A 670 -29.93 23.10 38.39
N GLU A 671 -30.92 22.43 37.78
CA GLU A 671 -32.16 22.95 37.13
C GLU A 671 -32.11 23.39 35.64
N GLN A 672 -32.70 22.54 34.79
CA GLN A 672 -33.53 22.97 33.65
C GLN A 672 -34.94 23.35 34.13
N PRO A 673 -35.77 24.00 33.29
CA PRO A 673 -36.98 23.26 32.87
C PRO A 673 -37.36 23.45 31.38
N ALA A 674 -38.26 22.58 30.90
CA ALA A 674 -38.78 22.61 29.53
C ALA A 674 -40.33 22.72 29.50
N GLN A 675 -40.86 23.34 28.44
CA GLN A 675 -42.28 23.48 28.06
C GLN A 675 -42.34 24.05 26.62
N ASP A 676 -43.35 23.81 25.77
CA ASP A 676 -44.52 22.92 25.86
C ASP A 676 -45.00 22.50 24.43
N GLN A 677 -46.02 21.66 24.32
CA GLN A 677 -46.54 21.08 23.08
C GLN A 677 -47.65 21.91 22.41
N GLN A 678 -47.80 21.79 21.08
CA GLN A 678 -49.14 21.62 20.46
C GLN A 678 -49.13 21.09 19.01
N GLN A 679 -50.19 20.36 18.65
CA GLN A 679 -50.48 19.88 17.28
C GLN A 679 -51.77 20.52 16.75
N ALA A 680 -51.90 20.66 15.42
CA ALA A 680 -53.19 20.90 14.77
C ALA A 680 -53.28 20.19 13.41
N LYS A 681 -54.40 19.51 13.13
CA LYS A 681 -54.71 18.87 11.84
C LYS A 681 -55.76 19.67 11.06
N ARG A 682 -55.60 19.78 9.75
CA ARG A 682 -56.63 20.06 8.71
C ARG A 682 -55.98 19.86 7.32
N GLN A 683 -56.67 19.58 6.21
CA GLN A 683 -57.87 18.78 5.91
C GLN A 683 -57.90 18.60 4.37
N LYS A 684 -58.59 17.58 3.82
CA LYS A 684 -58.71 17.36 2.37
C LYS A 684 -59.41 18.50 1.63
N GLN A 685 -59.03 18.70 0.37
CA GLN A 685 -59.98 18.92 -0.73
C GLN A 685 -59.42 18.32 -2.04
N ASP A 686 -60.30 18.08 -3.02
CA ASP A 686 -60.04 17.25 -4.21
C ASP A 686 -60.21 18.07 -5.51
N ASP A 687 -59.47 17.72 -6.59
CA ASP A 687 -59.72 17.98 -8.03
C ASP A 687 -58.60 17.22 -8.80
N VAL A 688 -58.75 16.33 -9.80
CA VAL A 688 -59.72 16.06 -10.90
C VAL A 688 -59.34 16.67 -12.26
N ALA A 689 -58.33 16.05 -12.91
CA ALA A 689 -58.17 15.84 -14.36
C ALA A 689 -56.95 14.90 -14.57
N ALA A 690 -56.82 13.91 -15.46
CA ALA A 690 -57.57 13.34 -16.60
C ALA A 690 -56.66 13.31 -17.85
N ASP A 691 -56.71 12.18 -18.58
CA ASP A 691 -55.95 11.83 -19.80
C ASP A 691 -54.40 11.73 -19.71
N GLY A 692 -53.74 10.76 -20.34
CA GLY A 692 -54.28 9.54 -20.98
C GLY A 692 -53.31 8.82 -21.94
N ALA A 693 -53.29 7.47 -21.86
CA ALA A 693 -52.77 6.51 -22.86
C ALA A 693 -51.24 6.55 -23.18
N ALA A 694 -50.61 5.52 -23.79
CA ALA A 694 -50.86 4.06 -23.78
C ALA A 694 -49.62 3.33 -24.37
N ASP A 695 -49.65 1.99 -24.32
CA ASP A 695 -48.60 1.03 -24.70
C ASP A 695 -47.86 1.24 -26.03
N ALA A 696 -46.58 0.85 -26.04
CA ALA A 696 -45.93 0.21 -27.20
C ALA A 696 -44.73 -0.65 -26.75
N ALA A 697 -44.95 -1.96 -26.56
CA ALA A 697 -43.86 -2.93 -26.46
C ALA A 697 -43.41 -3.35 -27.87
N VAL A 698 -42.09 -3.43 -28.10
CA VAL A 698 -41.51 -3.95 -29.35
C VAL A 698 -40.25 -4.75 -29.02
N ASP A 699 -40.27 -6.06 -29.29
CA ASP A 699 -39.07 -6.90 -29.25
C ASP A 699 -38.11 -6.53 -30.38
N ALA A 700 -36.82 -6.41 -30.06
CA ALA A 700 -35.74 -6.25 -31.04
C ALA A 700 -34.46 -6.92 -30.54
N ALA A 701 -34.40 -8.24 -30.63
CA ALA A 701 -33.20 -9.01 -30.32
C ALA A 701 -32.09 -8.72 -31.36
N ALA A 702 -30.99 -8.12 -30.91
CA ALA A 702 -29.76 -7.98 -31.67
C ALA A 702 -28.57 -8.09 -30.71
N GLY A 703 -27.91 -9.25 -30.71
CA GLY A 703 -26.69 -9.45 -29.93
C GLY A 703 -25.48 -8.82 -30.63
N THR A 704 -24.66 -8.10 -29.86
CA THR A 704 -23.27 -7.76 -30.19
C THR A 704 -22.41 -8.19 -29.01
N GLN A 705 -21.25 -8.76 -29.29
CA GLN A 705 -20.39 -9.36 -28.27
C GLN A 705 -19.78 -8.31 -27.34
N ASP A 706 -19.56 -8.68 -26.07
CA ASP A 706 -18.70 -7.94 -25.16
C ASP A 706 -17.24 -8.12 -25.61
N ASP A 707 -16.70 -7.15 -26.34
CA ASP A 707 -15.25 -7.03 -26.53
C ASP A 707 -14.60 -6.66 -25.18
N PRO A 708 -13.52 -7.33 -24.75
CA PRO A 708 -12.89 -7.05 -23.47
C PRO A 708 -12.26 -5.65 -23.45
N VAL A 709 -12.38 -4.96 -22.31
CA VAL A 709 -11.81 -3.62 -22.12
C VAL A 709 -10.28 -3.73 -22.06
N GLU A 710 -9.60 -3.27 -23.10
CA GLU A 710 -8.15 -3.01 -23.05
C GLU A 710 -7.87 -1.88 -22.06
N VAL A 711 -7.37 -2.25 -20.87
CA VAL A 711 -6.66 -1.33 -19.99
C VAL A 711 -5.29 -1.10 -20.63
N ILE A 712 -5.12 0.05 -21.28
CA ILE A 712 -3.85 0.43 -21.92
C ILE A 712 -2.79 0.58 -20.82
N ASP A 713 -1.84 -0.36 -20.79
CA ASP A 713 -0.66 -0.33 -19.94
C ASP A 713 0.36 0.66 -20.52
N SER A 714 0.82 1.63 -19.73
CA SER A 714 1.60 2.78 -20.23
C SER A 714 3.10 2.55 -20.03
N ASP A 715 3.67 1.59 -20.76
CA ASP A 715 5.05 1.08 -20.58
C ASP A 715 5.91 1.22 -21.87
N GLU A 716 5.53 2.11 -22.81
CA GLU A 716 6.35 2.50 -23.99
C GLU A 716 7.13 3.81 -23.71
N ASP A 717 8.36 3.66 -23.19
CA ASP A 717 9.33 4.74 -23.01
C ASP A 717 9.95 5.18 -24.36
N ASP A 718 9.36 6.17 -25.03
CA ASP A 718 9.99 6.84 -26.18
C ASP A 718 10.58 8.22 -25.79
N CYS A 719 11.90 8.30 -25.78
CA CYS A 719 12.65 9.44 -25.24
C CYS A 719 12.65 10.65 -26.20
N ILE A 720 11.61 11.48 -26.15
CA ILE A 720 11.56 12.74 -26.90
C ILE A 720 12.59 13.73 -26.37
N VAL A 721 13.74 13.80 -27.05
CA VAL A 721 14.70 14.90 -26.93
C VAL A 721 14.08 16.17 -27.50
N VAL A 722 14.21 17.29 -26.79
CA VAL A 722 13.76 18.62 -27.22
C VAL A 722 14.97 19.55 -27.29
N ASP A 723 15.23 20.11 -28.47
CA ASP A 723 16.20 21.19 -28.73
C ASP A 723 15.71 22.56 -28.21
#